data_AF-A0A9J6PZL4-F1
#
_entry.id   AF-A0A9J6PZL4-F1
#
_cell.length_a   1.000
_cell.length_b   1.000
_cell.length_c   1.000
_cell.angle_alpha   90.00
_cell.angle_beta   90.00
_cell.angle_gamma   90.00
#
_symmetry.space_group_name_H-M   'P 1'
#
loop_
_entity.id
_entity.type
_entity.pdbx_description
1 polymer ?
#
loop_
_entity_poly.entity_id
_entity_poly.type
_entity_poly.pdbx_seq_one_letter_code
_entity_poly.pdbx_strand_id
1 'polypeptide(L)'
;MNEHNTEPTRILETCIDDNGRPSWKSFTSPKSVKVRGECQIPPHLPGIVIFVHGVNSTGEWYEIAEKNICTGLNARLGLNDTNFKLQENVYSCDSGSADKGFRRLVHEGRSPVIRFYWGYRSEDGEEGKYKIPLVNIRNEDYHQLLAEGISESDIRQKGPFFWGGGPFQNGTTQLVSLWSKEGFKSKVLGVVSVQQFAPDLDRLLTDAPPREYYAHAAKRLADLVDLIREKYPHDTVSIISHSQGTMIAMAATTLAKKAPDALFILNSPYAMEAKTTDSLALLAEEVSSDNARDQTLSAIVDKIAAQAGVLKPEDYNALCVGKTDDKKRWTPDVTLSSPGSEARVPERDNHGRFYIYCNPHDRVMGASPLLSLGWQGLKNSPDGTPHPMLEQHKGHLYQRILARWLPCGDAPNPRTSFTPTDGKPFWDDDGDWLTYNNPGYWTLDINGEKVLAPIPADKLAELDETRNNKDERPGEKYGYGWGQLNKEEHDKYNLNIPNDDTYQNYINLYPFEQILTGYEQSDFTQIPHYRRETVEERNIRVGKYISQPTDHSTLPRNEMFMSRVVAYDIPIGFCDASRNKAFMAKLRAMADWTQGYDSYMEKGVLDIPKKPDIINDESTYDVTMQKTRSMGRPVSKSHW
;
A
#
# COMPACT_ATOMS: atom_id res chain seq x y z
N MET A 1 -43.61 -8.86 -2.90
CA MET A 1 -44.89 -8.50 -2.24
C MET A 1 -44.62 -8.51 -0.74
N ASN A 2 -44.63 -7.35 -0.09
CA ASN A 2 -44.50 -7.28 1.37
C ASN A 2 -45.88 -7.57 1.96
N GLU A 3 -46.07 -8.78 2.48
CA GLU A 3 -47.09 -8.99 3.51
C GLU A 3 -46.69 -8.15 4.71
N HIS A 4 -47.36 -7.00 4.89
CA HIS A 4 -47.32 -6.31 6.17
C HIS A 4 -47.90 -7.27 7.21
N ASN A 5 -47.02 -7.90 8.00
CA ASN A 5 -47.44 -8.66 9.16
C ASN A 5 -48.24 -7.72 10.06
N THR A 6 -49.55 -8.00 10.17
CA THR A 6 -50.53 -7.17 10.89
C THR A 6 -50.56 -7.48 12.39
N GLU A 7 -49.73 -8.41 12.87
CA GLU A 7 -49.63 -8.75 14.29
C GLU A 7 -48.79 -7.70 15.03
N PRO A 8 -49.26 -7.18 16.18
CA PRO A 8 -48.48 -6.22 16.97
C PRO A 8 -47.19 -6.87 17.50
N THR A 9 -46.10 -6.11 17.49
CA THR A 9 -44.81 -6.52 18.04
C THR A 9 -44.43 -5.68 19.26
N ARG A 10 -43.62 -6.26 20.15
CA ARG A 10 -42.87 -5.53 21.18
C ARG A 10 -41.38 -5.64 20.86
N ILE A 11 -40.67 -4.52 20.87
CA ILE A 11 -39.22 -4.52 20.69
C ILE A 11 -38.60 -5.16 21.94
N LEU A 12 -37.82 -6.22 21.75
CA LEU A 12 -37.05 -6.85 22.82
C LEU A 12 -35.76 -6.07 23.05
N GLU A 13 -35.36 -5.96 24.32
CA GLU A 13 -34.05 -5.42 24.67
C GLU A 13 -32.93 -6.32 24.12
N THR A 14 -31.97 -5.72 23.42
CA THR A 14 -30.79 -6.42 22.89
C THR A 14 -29.72 -6.51 23.98
N CYS A 15 -29.39 -7.71 24.42
CA CYS A 15 -28.27 -7.98 25.33
C CYS A 15 -27.05 -8.44 24.51
N ILE A 16 -25.92 -7.74 24.62
CA ILE A 16 -24.67 -8.11 23.94
C ILE A 16 -23.75 -8.78 24.96
N ASP A 17 -23.25 -9.98 24.64
CA ASP A 17 -22.27 -10.67 25.49
C ASP A 17 -20.86 -10.06 25.39
N ASP A 18 -19.93 -10.51 26.23
CA ASP A 18 -18.54 -10.03 26.25
C ASP A 18 -17.83 -10.23 24.89
N ASN A 19 -18.29 -11.19 24.08
CA ASN A 19 -17.74 -11.48 22.76
C ASN A 19 -18.45 -10.71 21.63
N GLY A 20 -19.37 -9.80 21.95
CA GLY A 20 -20.07 -8.96 20.99
C GLY A 20 -21.29 -9.61 20.31
N ARG A 21 -21.75 -10.76 20.79
CA ARG A 21 -22.90 -11.45 20.20
C ARG A 21 -24.21 -10.91 20.77
N PRO A 22 -25.15 -10.45 19.92
CA PRO A 22 -26.45 -10.01 20.38
C PRO A 22 -27.34 -11.21 20.74
N SER A 23 -28.12 -11.05 21.79
CA SER A 23 -29.12 -12.01 22.25
C SER A 23 -30.37 -11.27 22.74
N TRP A 24 -31.53 -11.93 22.68
CA TRP A 24 -32.79 -11.38 23.12
C TRP A 24 -33.48 -12.38 24.03
N LYS A 25 -34.15 -11.87 25.08
CA LYS A 25 -34.96 -12.68 25.98
C LYS A 25 -36.42 -12.26 25.85
N SER A 26 -37.30 -13.23 25.71
CA SER A 26 -38.74 -13.02 25.70
C SER A 26 -39.41 -14.06 26.58
N PHE A 27 -40.55 -13.70 27.17
CA PHE A 27 -41.43 -14.62 27.87
C PHE A 27 -42.68 -14.91 27.03
N THR A 28 -43.27 -16.09 27.21
CA THR A 28 -44.50 -16.49 26.52
C THR A 28 -45.69 -15.67 27.02
N SER A 29 -46.51 -15.19 26.08
CA SER A 29 -47.81 -14.58 26.38
C SER A 29 -48.92 -15.65 26.32
N PRO A 30 -50.04 -15.47 27.05
CA PRO A 30 -51.22 -16.31 26.88
C PRO A 30 -51.67 -16.34 25.41
N LYS A 31 -52.26 -17.45 24.94
CA LYS A 31 -52.73 -17.62 23.53
C LYS A 31 -53.65 -16.49 23.05
N SER A 32 -54.35 -15.82 23.95
CA SER A 32 -55.23 -14.68 23.67
C SER A 32 -54.48 -13.38 23.34
N VAL A 33 -53.20 -13.27 23.68
CA VAL A 33 -52.35 -12.09 23.45
C VAL A 33 -51.36 -12.38 22.32
N LYS A 34 -51.72 -11.94 21.11
CA LYS A 34 -50.92 -12.12 19.88
C LYS A 34 -49.87 -11.01 19.70
N VAL A 35 -49.07 -10.74 20.75
CA VAL A 35 -47.94 -9.79 20.65
C VAL A 35 -46.64 -10.58 20.51
N ARG A 36 -45.95 -10.43 19.39
CA ARG A 36 -44.66 -11.11 19.14
C ARG A 36 -43.51 -10.29 19.70
N GLY A 37 -42.42 -10.94 20.11
CA GLY A 37 -41.16 -10.27 20.38
C GLY A 37 -40.43 -9.96 19.08
N GLU A 38 -40.04 -8.71 18.88
CA GLU A 38 -39.24 -8.26 17.76
C GLU A 38 -37.77 -8.13 18.19
N CYS A 39 -36.90 -8.88 17.53
CA CYS A 39 -35.46 -8.83 17.73
C CYS A 39 -34.86 -7.85 16.72
N GLN A 40 -34.38 -6.69 17.19
CA GLN A 40 -33.71 -5.72 16.32
C GLN A 40 -32.23 -6.05 16.18
N ILE A 41 -31.92 -6.72 15.08
CA ILE A 41 -30.57 -7.14 14.73
C ILE A 41 -29.70 -5.91 14.43
N PRO A 42 -28.57 -5.69 15.13
CA PRO A 42 -27.70 -4.56 14.84
C PRO A 42 -27.03 -4.72 13.46
N PRO A 43 -26.82 -3.64 12.70
CA PRO A 43 -26.15 -3.71 11.41
C PRO A 43 -24.78 -4.37 11.49
N HIS A 44 -24.43 -5.15 10.47
CA HIS A 44 -23.10 -5.71 10.27
C HIS A 44 -22.12 -4.59 9.90
N LEU A 45 -20.82 -4.84 10.08
CA LEU A 45 -19.82 -4.11 9.31
C LEU A 45 -20.06 -4.40 7.81
N PRO A 46 -19.71 -3.47 6.89
CA PRO A 46 -19.96 -3.67 5.45
C PRO A 46 -19.09 -4.75 4.79
N GLY A 47 -18.23 -5.41 5.56
CA GLY A 47 -17.18 -6.33 5.11
C GLY A 47 -15.95 -6.18 6.00
N ILE A 48 -14.91 -6.94 5.71
CA ILE A 48 -13.57 -6.78 6.27
C ILE A 48 -12.69 -6.13 5.19
N VAL A 49 -11.94 -5.10 5.57
CA VAL A 49 -11.00 -4.40 4.70
C VAL A 49 -9.60 -4.59 5.26
N ILE A 50 -8.70 -5.23 4.52
CA ILE A 50 -7.32 -5.45 4.93
C ILE A 50 -6.43 -4.41 4.25
N PHE A 51 -5.71 -3.62 5.03
CA PHE A 51 -4.72 -2.68 4.51
C PHE A 51 -3.33 -3.32 4.46
N VAL A 52 -2.59 -3.12 3.35
CA VAL A 52 -1.24 -3.67 3.15
C VAL A 52 -0.28 -2.56 2.73
N HIS A 53 0.70 -2.25 3.58
CA HIS A 53 1.65 -1.15 3.37
C HIS A 53 2.80 -1.53 2.43
N GLY A 54 3.55 -0.53 1.99
CA GLY A 54 4.67 -0.66 1.06
C GLY A 54 5.99 -1.16 1.68
N VAL A 55 7.04 -1.09 0.86
CA VAL A 55 8.44 -1.25 1.30
C VAL A 55 8.87 -0.02 2.10
N ASN A 56 9.84 -0.16 3.00
CA ASN A 56 10.37 0.95 3.80
C ASN A 56 9.27 1.74 4.53
N SER A 57 8.26 1.04 5.03
CA SER A 57 7.05 1.62 5.57
C SER A 57 6.65 0.86 6.82
N THR A 58 6.14 1.59 7.80
CA THR A 58 5.58 1.02 9.04
C THR A 58 4.07 1.17 9.08
N GLY A 59 3.43 1.42 7.93
CA GLY A 59 1.99 1.63 7.82
C GLY A 59 1.55 3.05 8.19
N GLU A 60 2.40 4.05 7.95
CA GLU A 60 2.19 5.45 8.31
C GLU A 60 0.95 6.11 7.68
N TRP A 61 0.37 5.50 6.64
CA TRP A 61 -0.88 5.96 6.01
C TRP A 61 -2.14 5.30 6.59
N TYR A 62 -2.01 4.25 7.42
CA TYR A 62 -3.15 3.45 7.86
C TYR A 62 -4.18 4.23 8.66
N GLU A 63 -3.75 5.09 9.58
CA GLU A 63 -4.65 5.88 10.41
C GLU A 63 -5.53 6.81 9.55
N ILE A 64 -4.89 7.63 8.70
CA ILE A 64 -5.60 8.59 7.85
C ILE A 64 -6.51 7.87 6.84
N ALA A 65 -6.07 6.76 6.26
CA ALA A 65 -6.91 5.98 5.36
C ALA A 65 -8.10 5.33 6.09
N GLU A 66 -7.90 4.76 7.27
CA GLU A 66 -8.95 4.06 8.03
C GLU A 66 -10.06 5.04 8.43
N LYS A 67 -9.68 6.22 8.94
CA LYS A 67 -10.59 7.32 9.26
C LYS A 67 -11.42 7.76 8.05
N ASN A 68 -10.76 7.94 6.90
CA ASN A 68 -11.43 8.41 5.69
C ASN A 68 -12.30 7.34 5.03
N ILE A 69 -11.89 6.06 5.06
CA ILE A 69 -12.74 4.94 4.66
C ILE A 69 -13.98 4.85 5.54
N CYS A 70 -13.84 4.95 6.87
CA CYS A 70 -15.00 4.97 7.77
C CYS A 70 -15.93 6.15 7.45
N THR A 71 -15.36 7.34 7.20
CA THR A 71 -16.12 8.54 6.82
C THR A 71 -16.90 8.33 5.52
N GLY A 72 -16.26 7.81 4.47
CA GLY A 72 -16.89 7.54 3.18
C GLY A 72 -17.99 6.48 3.25
N LEU A 73 -17.71 5.37 3.93
CA LEU A 73 -18.68 4.29 4.14
C LEU A 73 -19.88 4.77 4.97
N ASN A 74 -19.66 5.63 5.98
CA ASN A 74 -20.77 6.22 6.74
C ASN A 74 -21.70 7.07 5.86
N ALA A 75 -21.14 7.84 4.92
CA ALA A 75 -21.91 8.61 3.97
C ALA A 75 -22.67 7.70 2.99
N ARG A 76 -22.00 6.69 2.43
CA ARG A 76 -22.58 5.72 1.48
C ARG A 76 -23.71 4.89 2.09
N LEU A 77 -23.58 4.51 3.36
CA LEU A 77 -24.51 3.61 4.07
C LEU A 77 -25.51 4.35 4.97
N GLY A 78 -25.50 5.69 4.99
CA GLY A 78 -26.43 6.49 5.80
C GLY A 78 -26.28 6.30 7.32
N LEU A 79 -25.04 6.12 7.80
CA LEU A 79 -24.72 5.80 9.20
C LEU A 79 -24.30 7.00 10.06
N ASN A 80 -24.04 8.17 9.46
CA ASN A 80 -23.47 9.35 10.13
C ASN A 80 -24.19 9.76 11.42
N ASP A 81 -25.52 9.74 11.41
CA ASP A 81 -26.37 10.18 12.53
C ASP A 81 -26.98 9.00 13.30
N THR A 82 -26.24 7.89 13.39
CA THR A 82 -26.71 6.66 14.03
C THR A 82 -25.71 6.16 15.08
N ASN A 83 -26.20 5.34 16.02
CA ASN A 83 -25.36 4.63 16.99
C ASN A 83 -24.47 3.55 16.34
N PHE A 84 -24.60 3.33 15.03
CA PHE A 84 -23.83 2.35 14.26
C PHE A 84 -22.80 3.01 13.36
N LYS A 85 -22.52 4.31 13.54
CA LYS A 85 -21.46 5.03 12.83
C LYS A 85 -20.14 4.24 12.90
N LEU A 86 -19.52 4.01 11.75
CA LEU A 86 -18.18 3.46 11.63
C LEU A 86 -17.17 4.46 12.17
N GLN A 87 -16.22 3.98 12.95
CA GLN A 87 -15.15 4.77 13.55
C GLN A 87 -13.87 3.95 13.51
N GLU A 88 -12.77 4.61 13.18
CA GLU A 88 -11.44 4.04 13.13
C GLU A 88 -11.02 3.42 14.47
N ASN A 89 -10.18 2.40 14.38
CA ASN A 89 -9.41 1.92 15.53
C ASN A 89 -8.25 2.87 15.82
N VAL A 90 -7.92 3.04 17.10
CA VAL A 90 -6.76 3.82 17.53
C VAL A 90 -5.70 2.87 18.08
N TYR A 91 -4.49 2.92 17.50
CA TYR A 91 -3.35 2.11 17.90
C TYR A 91 -2.27 2.95 18.56
N SER A 92 -1.40 2.32 19.37
CA SER A 92 -0.30 3.00 20.04
C SER A 92 0.72 3.64 19.08
N CYS A 93 0.78 3.21 17.83
CA CYS A 93 1.71 3.76 16.83
C CYS A 93 1.16 4.94 16.02
N ASP A 94 -0.13 5.27 16.21
CA ASP A 94 -0.82 6.32 15.45
C ASP A 94 -0.22 7.71 15.72
N SER A 95 -0.54 8.67 14.83
CA SER A 95 0.00 10.02 14.88
C SER A 95 -0.33 10.70 16.22
N GLY A 96 0.70 11.30 16.84
CA GLY A 96 0.60 11.90 18.18
C GLY A 96 1.06 11.01 19.35
N SER A 97 1.34 9.72 19.13
CA SER A 97 1.95 8.86 20.16
C SER A 97 3.48 8.93 20.14
N ALA A 98 4.08 9.02 21.34
CA ALA A 98 5.52 8.90 21.54
C ALA A 98 5.99 7.42 21.55
N ASP A 99 5.08 6.46 21.74
CA ASP A 99 5.38 5.03 21.78
C ASP A 99 5.32 4.43 20.38
N LYS A 100 6.48 4.37 19.71
CA LYS A 100 6.64 3.69 18.41
C LYS A 100 7.09 2.23 18.56
N GLY A 101 7.09 1.70 19.79
CA GLY A 101 7.48 0.33 20.08
C GLY A 101 6.35 -0.67 19.79
N PHE A 102 5.98 -1.44 20.82
CA PHE A 102 4.98 -2.51 20.67
C PHE A 102 3.61 -1.94 20.27
N ARG A 103 3.11 -2.37 19.11
CA ARG A 103 1.80 -1.97 18.60
C ARG A 103 0.69 -2.60 19.42
N ARG A 104 -0.25 -1.79 19.89
CA ARG A 104 -1.40 -2.24 20.68
C ARG A 104 -2.62 -1.41 20.34
N LEU A 105 -3.78 -2.06 20.30
CA LEU A 105 -5.06 -1.38 20.15
C LEU A 105 -5.36 -0.63 21.44
N VAL A 106 -5.39 0.70 21.38
CA VAL A 106 -5.68 1.59 22.51
C VAL A 106 -7.18 1.78 22.65
N HIS A 107 -7.87 1.98 21.53
CA HIS A 107 -9.32 2.12 21.48
C HIS A 107 -9.88 1.36 20.26
N GLU A 108 -10.80 0.43 20.52
CA GLU A 108 -11.50 -0.32 19.47
C GLU A 108 -12.70 0.50 18.96
N GLY A 109 -12.62 0.94 17.71
CA GLY A 109 -13.74 1.57 17.00
C GLY A 109 -14.62 0.55 16.30
N ARG A 110 -15.75 0.99 15.74
CA ARG A 110 -16.58 0.17 14.84
C ARG A 110 -15.99 0.20 13.42
N SER A 111 -14.75 -0.23 13.27
CA SER A 111 -14.00 -0.17 12.00
C SER A 111 -14.06 -1.50 11.25
N PRO A 112 -14.24 -1.50 9.91
CA PRO A 112 -14.06 -2.69 9.09
C PRO A 112 -12.59 -3.04 8.83
N VAL A 113 -11.64 -2.20 9.26
CA VAL A 113 -10.25 -2.29 8.83
C VAL A 113 -9.41 -3.20 9.72
N ILE A 114 -8.57 -4.02 9.07
CA ILE A 114 -7.48 -4.77 9.66
C ILE A 114 -6.17 -4.30 9.01
N ARG A 115 -5.20 -3.89 9.82
CA ARG A 115 -3.89 -3.39 9.35
C ARG A 115 -2.89 -4.55 9.27
N PHE A 116 -2.37 -4.87 8.09
CA PHE A 116 -1.45 -5.98 7.85
C PHE A 116 0.00 -5.51 7.78
N TYR A 117 0.81 -5.90 8.76
CA TYR A 117 2.21 -5.52 8.86
C TYR A 117 3.13 -6.67 8.45
N TRP A 118 4.17 -6.30 7.72
CA TRP A 118 5.18 -7.21 7.21
C TRP A 118 6.53 -6.51 7.09
N GLY A 119 7.61 -7.24 6.87
CA GLY A 119 8.93 -6.65 6.69
C GLY A 119 10.05 -7.66 6.65
N TYR A 120 11.27 -7.15 6.82
CA TYR A 120 12.49 -7.95 6.90
C TYR A 120 12.98 -8.05 8.34
N ARG A 121 13.24 -9.26 8.83
CA ARG A 121 13.94 -9.53 10.08
C ARG A 121 15.35 -10.01 9.74
N SER A 122 16.35 -9.42 10.38
CA SER A 122 17.73 -9.87 10.20
C SER A 122 17.94 -11.26 10.78
N GLU A 123 18.89 -12.01 10.21
CA GLU A 123 19.37 -13.25 10.81
C GLU A 123 20.25 -12.91 12.03
N ASP A 124 20.11 -13.69 13.09
CA ASP A 124 20.78 -13.42 14.36
C ASP A 124 22.31 -13.43 14.16
N GLY A 125 22.97 -12.30 14.43
CA GLY A 125 24.40 -12.13 14.21
C GLY A 125 24.80 -11.65 12.81
N GLU A 126 23.84 -11.44 11.90
CA GLU A 126 24.05 -10.84 10.58
C GLU A 126 23.47 -9.41 10.47
N GLU A 127 23.15 -8.75 11.58
CA GLU A 127 22.52 -7.41 11.57
C GLU A 127 23.36 -6.35 10.84
N GLY A 128 24.69 -6.49 10.84
CA GLY A 128 25.62 -5.61 10.13
C GLY A 128 25.89 -5.99 8.67
N LYS A 129 25.31 -7.08 8.15
CA LYS A 129 25.60 -7.59 6.79
C LYS A 129 25.12 -6.66 5.69
N TYR A 130 23.99 -6.00 5.91
CA TYR A 130 23.37 -5.07 4.95
C TYR A 130 23.27 -3.68 5.57
N LYS A 131 23.47 -2.64 4.77
CA LYS A 131 23.34 -1.24 5.22
C LYS A 131 21.89 -0.79 5.12
N ILE A 132 21.08 -1.34 6.01
CA ILE A 132 19.63 -1.11 6.06
C ILE A 132 19.22 -0.68 7.46
N PRO A 133 18.15 0.12 7.62
CA PRO A 133 17.64 0.45 8.94
C PRO A 133 17.16 -0.81 9.64
N LEU A 134 17.38 -0.89 10.96
CA LEU A 134 17.04 -2.06 11.77
C LEU A 134 16.69 -1.62 13.19
N VAL A 135 15.46 -1.88 13.61
CA VAL A 135 14.96 -1.58 14.96
C VAL A 135 14.49 -2.84 15.66
N ASN A 136 14.49 -2.84 16.99
CA ASN A 136 13.83 -3.89 17.77
C ASN A 136 12.38 -3.52 18.11
N ILE A 137 11.67 -4.38 18.86
CA ILE A 137 10.26 -4.18 19.22
C ILE A 137 10.02 -2.94 20.12
N ARG A 138 11.07 -2.42 20.76
CA ARG A 138 11.05 -1.19 21.55
C ARG A 138 11.44 0.05 20.73
N ASN A 139 11.60 -0.13 19.41
CA ASN A 139 12.05 0.90 18.48
C ASN A 139 13.47 1.43 18.79
N GLU A 140 14.32 0.59 19.39
CA GLU A 140 15.76 0.88 19.55
C GLU A 140 16.48 0.53 18.23
N ASP A 141 17.19 1.49 17.63
CA ASP A 141 17.93 1.30 16.37
C ASP A 141 19.29 0.61 16.61
N TYR A 142 19.55 -0.44 15.81
CA TYR A 142 20.77 -1.26 15.89
C TYR A 142 22.04 -0.42 15.68
N HIS A 143 22.05 0.46 14.68
CA HIS A 143 23.22 1.25 14.28
C HIS A 143 23.50 2.37 15.27
N GLN A 144 22.46 2.93 15.88
CA GLN A 144 22.57 3.89 16.97
C GLN A 144 23.19 3.25 18.22
N LEU A 145 22.73 2.06 18.62
CA LEU A 145 23.32 1.33 19.75
C LEU A 145 24.81 1.02 19.52
N LEU A 146 25.20 0.66 18.29
CA LEU A 146 26.60 0.50 17.91
C LEU A 146 27.39 1.81 18.01
N ALA A 147 26.81 2.91 17.52
CA ALA A 147 27.44 4.23 17.58
C ALA A 147 27.66 4.73 19.02
N GLU A 148 26.80 4.30 19.95
CA GLU A 148 26.91 4.56 21.40
C GLU A 148 27.97 3.70 22.10
N GLY A 149 28.63 2.78 21.38
CA GLY A 149 29.70 1.94 21.90
C GLY A 149 29.22 0.72 22.69
N ILE A 150 27.93 0.35 22.56
CA ILE A 150 27.40 -0.88 23.15
C ILE A 150 27.98 -2.07 22.37
N SER A 151 28.39 -3.12 23.09
CA SER A 151 28.96 -4.31 22.44
C SER A 151 27.92 -5.02 21.58
N GLU A 152 28.34 -5.58 20.43
CA GLU A 152 27.44 -6.36 19.57
C GLU A 152 26.74 -7.51 20.33
N SER A 153 27.42 -8.14 21.29
CA SER A 153 26.84 -9.19 22.12
C SER A 153 25.69 -8.71 23.00
N ASP A 154 25.77 -7.47 23.51
CA ASP A 154 24.71 -6.88 24.32
C ASP A 154 23.56 -6.36 23.44
N ILE A 155 23.88 -5.82 22.27
CA ILE A 155 22.88 -5.39 21.29
C ILE A 155 22.03 -6.58 20.84
N ARG A 156 22.65 -7.72 20.49
CA ARG A 156 21.94 -8.93 20.04
C ARG A 156 20.94 -9.46 21.08
N GLN A 157 21.22 -9.29 22.38
CA GLN A 157 20.27 -9.65 23.45
C GLN A 157 19.00 -8.77 23.47
N LYS A 158 19.04 -7.60 22.83
CA LYS A 158 17.89 -6.71 22.64
C LYS A 158 17.08 -7.02 21.38
N GLY A 159 17.53 -7.97 20.55
CA GLY A 159 16.84 -8.39 19.33
C GLY A 159 15.51 -9.10 19.59
N PRO A 160 14.84 -9.58 18.53
CA PRO A 160 15.27 -9.51 17.14
C PRO A 160 15.22 -8.09 16.56
N PHE A 161 16.07 -7.83 15.56
CA PHE A 161 16.07 -6.59 14.79
C PHE A 161 15.40 -6.78 13.44
N PHE A 162 14.58 -5.80 13.05
CA PHE A 162 13.76 -5.87 11.85
C PHE A 162 13.50 -4.47 11.27
N TRP A 163 12.92 -4.45 10.07
CA TRP A 163 12.48 -3.24 9.40
C TRP A 163 11.13 -3.43 8.71
N GLY A 164 10.20 -2.52 8.98
CA GLY A 164 8.87 -2.52 8.39
C GLY A 164 8.94 -2.38 6.86
N GLY A 165 8.24 -3.26 6.15
CA GLY A 165 8.23 -3.31 4.68
C GLY A 165 9.54 -3.83 4.07
N GLY A 166 10.57 -4.04 4.89
CA GLY A 166 11.91 -4.35 4.41
C GLY A 166 12.60 -3.16 3.73
N PRO A 167 13.86 -3.33 3.31
CA PRO A 167 14.67 -2.25 2.77
C PRO A 167 14.15 -1.73 1.42
N PHE A 168 14.13 -0.39 1.28
CA PHE A 168 13.64 0.34 0.10
C PHE A 168 14.17 -0.24 -1.22
N GLN A 169 15.48 -0.42 -1.31
CA GLN A 169 16.15 -0.89 -2.53
C GLN A 169 15.72 -2.29 -2.97
N ASN A 170 15.08 -3.08 -2.11
CA ASN A 170 14.72 -4.45 -2.42
C ASN A 170 13.37 -4.58 -3.14
N GLY A 171 12.68 -3.44 -3.35
CA GLY A 171 11.49 -3.35 -4.18
C GLY A 171 11.67 -4.00 -5.56
N THR A 172 10.56 -4.45 -6.15
CA THR A 172 10.60 -5.19 -7.42
C THR A 172 9.32 -5.00 -8.22
N THR A 173 9.45 -5.11 -9.55
CA THR A 173 8.40 -4.81 -10.54
C THR A 173 7.67 -6.03 -11.07
N GLN A 174 8.00 -7.23 -10.60
CA GLN A 174 7.46 -8.51 -11.06
C GLN A 174 7.23 -9.49 -9.91
N LEU A 175 6.24 -10.38 -10.02
CA LEU A 175 5.86 -11.27 -8.94
C LEU A 175 6.84 -12.44 -8.72
N VAL A 176 7.54 -12.90 -9.75
CA VAL A 176 8.53 -13.99 -9.63
C VAL A 176 9.63 -13.66 -8.62
N SER A 177 10.07 -12.39 -8.60
CA SER A 177 11.11 -11.88 -7.70
C SER A 177 10.78 -12.03 -6.21
N LEU A 178 9.51 -12.22 -5.82
CA LEU A 178 9.14 -12.43 -4.41
C LEU A 178 9.70 -13.75 -3.86
N TRP A 179 10.04 -14.69 -4.74
CA TRP A 179 10.68 -15.97 -4.42
C TRP A 179 12.18 -15.98 -4.70
N SER A 180 12.78 -14.84 -5.08
CA SER A 180 14.21 -14.80 -5.40
C SER A 180 15.06 -14.96 -4.14
N LYS A 181 16.08 -15.81 -4.25
CA LYS A 181 17.13 -15.99 -3.23
C LYS A 181 18.15 -14.86 -3.24
N GLU A 182 18.00 -13.92 -4.15
CA GLU A 182 18.83 -12.74 -4.26
C GLU A 182 18.03 -11.48 -3.92
N GLY A 183 18.71 -10.54 -3.28
CA GLY A 183 18.24 -9.17 -3.09
C GLY A 183 18.80 -8.24 -4.16
N PHE A 184 18.47 -6.96 -4.04
CA PHE A 184 19.13 -5.90 -4.81
C PHE A 184 20.65 -5.90 -4.62
N LYS A 185 21.40 -5.68 -5.70
CA LYS A 185 22.86 -5.52 -5.69
C LYS A 185 23.24 -4.11 -6.13
N SER A 186 24.02 -3.43 -5.32
CA SER A 186 24.41 -2.02 -5.48
C SER A 186 25.52 -1.77 -6.51
N LYS A 187 26.18 -2.84 -6.97
CA LYS A 187 27.24 -2.79 -7.97
C LYS A 187 26.85 -3.59 -9.20
N VAL A 188 26.81 -2.92 -10.35
CA VAL A 188 26.67 -3.56 -11.66
C VAL A 188 28.02 -4.12 -12.07
N LEU A 189 28.08 -5.43 -12.35
CA LEU A 189 29.28 -6.15 -12.81
C LEU A 189 30.55 -5.90 -11.96
N GLY A 190 30.38 -5.49 -10.69
CA GLY A 190 31.47 -5.17 -9.77
C GLY A 190 32.12 -3.79 -9.92
N VAL A 191 31.67 -2.92 -10.86
CA VAL A 191 32.43 -1.69 -11.23
C VAL A 191 31.63 -0.38 -11.10
N VAL A 192 30.32 -0.35 -11.35
CA VAL A 192 29.52 0.90 -11.37
C VAL A 192 28.50 0.92 -10.21
N SER A 193 28.46 2.03 -9.46
CA SER A 193 27.51 2.21 -8.35
C SER A 193 26.15 2.69 -8.87
N VAL A 194 25.08 1.99 -8.51
CA VAL A 194 23.70 2.36 -8.89
C VAL A 194 23.28 3.72 -8.30
N GLN A 195 23.88 4.15 -7.17
CA GLN A 195 23.63 5.47 -6.58
C GLN A 195 24.00 6.62 -7.52
N GLN A 196 24.91 6.41 -8.48
CA GLN A 196 25.26 7.43 -9.48
C GLN A 196 24.11 7.72 -10.46
N PHE A 197 23.08 6.86 -10.49
CA PHE A 197 21.86 7.02 -11.28
C PHE A 197 20.63 7.37 -10.42
N ALA A 198 20.81 7.55 -9.11
CA ALA A 198 19.77 7.95 -8.17
C ALA A 198 20.18 9.27 -7.50
N PRO A 199 19.72 10.44 -7.98
CA PRO A 199 20.15 11.76 -7.51
C PRO A 199 19.69 12.09 -6.09
N ASP A 200 18.76 11.31 -5.55
CA ASP A 200 18.14 11.54 -4.25
C ASP A 200 19.00 10.97 -3.12
N LEU A 201 19.67 11.86 -2.36
CA LEU A 201 20.65 11.51 -1.32
C LEU A 201 20.01 10.75 -0.16
N ASP A 202 18.74 10.98 0.14
CA ASP A 202 17.93 10.32 1.17
C ASP A 202 17.56 8.86 0.85
N ARG A 203 17.91 8.35 -0.34
CA ARG A 203 17.65 6.97 -0.77
C ARG A 203 18.95 6.20 -0.99
N LEU A 204 19.50 5.66 0.09
CA LEU A 204 20.74 4.89 0.06
C LEU A 204 20.56 3.52 -0.64
N LEU A 205 21.11 3.37 -1.84
CA LEU A 205 21.08 2.14 -2.64
C LEU A 205 22.32 1.27 -2.34
N THR A 206 22.17 0.34 -1.39
CA THR A 206 23.19 -0.65 -1.01
C THR A 206 22.68 -2.08 -1.20
N ASP A 207 23.55 -3.09 -1.12
CA ASP A 207 23.13 -4.49 -1.23
C ASP A 207 22.01 -4.82 -0.23
N ALA A 208 21.07 -5.64 -0.65
CA ALA A 208 19.87 -6.01 0.11
C ALA A 208 19.79 -7.53 0.36
N PRO A 209 19.04 -7.95 1.39
CA PRO A 209 18.80 -9.36 1.69
C PRO A 209 17.95 -10.06 0.60
N PRO A 210 18.00 -11.42 0.54
CA PRO A 210 17.12 -12.23 -0.29
C PRO A 210 15.64 -11.82 -0.17
N ARG A 211 14.87 -11.97 -1.25
CA ARG A 211 13.48 -11.50 -1.34
C ARG A 211 12.44 -12.47 -0.77
N GLU A 212 12.84 -13.67 -0.34
CA GLU A 212 11.94 -14.73 0.13
C GLU A 212 11.02 -14.31 1.30
N TYR A 213 11.37 -13.27 2.08
CA TYR A 213 10.46 -12.69 3.09
C TYR A 213 9.20 -12.06 2.49
N TYR A 214 9.22 -11.65 1.22
CA TYR A 214 8.01 -11.23 0.51
C TYR A 214 7.06 -12.41 0.25
N ALA A 215 7.57 -13.55 -0.22
CA ALA A 215 6.76 -14.75 -0.41
C ALA A 215 6.15 -15.25 0.91
N HIS A 216 6.92 -15.16 2.00
CA HIS A 216 6.43 -15.43 3.35
C HIS A 216 5.32 -14.47 3.78
N ALA A 217 5.49 -13.16 3.58
CA ALA A 217 4.44 -12.17 3.87
C ALA A 217 3.16 -12.41 3.04
N ALA A 218 3.31 -12.78 1.76
CA ALA A 218 2.18 -13.12 0.89
C ALA A 218 1.43 -14.37 1.39
N LYS A 219 2.15 -15.38 1.88
CA LYS A 219 1.56 -16.56 2.51
C LYS A 219 0.74 -16.20 3.75
N ARG A 220 1.29 -15.37 4.65
CA ARG A 220 0.56 -14.91 5.85
C ARG A 220 -0.73 -14.17 5.50
N LEU A 221 -0.68 -13.31 4.49
CA LEU A 221 -1.87 -12.59 4.04
C LEU A 221 -2.91 -13.54 3.43
N ALA A 222 -2.47 -14.52 2.64
CA ALA A 222 -3.35 -15.56 2.09
C ALA A 222 -4.00 -16.39 3.20
N ASP A 223 -3.24 -16.81 4.21
CA ASP A 223 -3.75 -17.55 5.36
C ASP A 223 -4.76 -16.74 6.18
N LEU A 224 -4.55 -15.43 6.30
CA LEU A 224 -5.48 -14.53 6.98
C LEU A 224 -6.83 -14.47 6.25
N VAL A 225 -6.81 -14.37 4.91
CA VAL A 225 -8.02 -14.41 4.07
C VAL A 225 -8.70 -15.77 4.17
N ASP A 226 -7.95 -16.86 4.06
CA ASP A 226 -8.48 -18.21 4.15
C ASP A 226 -9.09 -18.48 5.53
N LEU A 227 -8.46 -18.03 6.62
CA LEU A 227 -8.99 -18.16 7.98
C LEU A 227 -10.34 -17.44 8.16
N ILE A 228 -10.52 -16.27 7.55
CA ILE A 228 -11.80 -15.57 7.54
C ILE A 228 -12.85 -16.44 6.85
N ARG A 229 -12.57 -16.93 5.64
CA ARG A 229 -13.52 -17.72 4.84
C ARG A 229 -13.80 -19.11 5.41
N GLU A 230 -12.85 -19.72 6.10
CA GLU A 230 -13.06 -21.00 6.78
C GLU A 230 -14.04 -20.87 7.96
N LYS A 231 -13.97 -19.75 8.69
CA LYS A 231 -14.83 -19.52 9.85
C LYS A 231 -16.16 -18.87 9.49
N TYR A 232 -16.13 -17.93 8.56
CA TYR A 232 -17.26 -17.13 8.09
C TYR A 232 -17.27 -17.11 6.55
N PRO A 233 -17.77 -18.18 5.91
CA PRO A 233 -17.63 -18.38 4.46
C PRO A 233 -18.37 -17.37 3.58
N HIS A 234 -19.32 -16.63 4.16
CA HIS A 234 -20.10 -15.59 3.48
C HIS A 234 -19.56 -14.18 3.71
N ASP A 235 -18.54 -14.00 4.56
CA ASP A 235 -18.03 -12.67 4.88
C ASP A 235 -17.28 -12.07 3.70
N THR A 236 -17.59 -10.82 3.38
CA THR A 236 -16.92 -10.05 2.33
C THR A 236 -15.55 -9.59 2.80
N VAL A 237 -14.50 -9.80 2.00
CA VAL A 237 -13.11 -9.44 2.29
C VAL A 237 -12.52 -8.64 1.12
N SER A 238 -12.08 -7.42 1.40
CA SER A 238 -11.37 -6.55 0.45
C SER A 238 -9.93 -6.33 0.89
N ILE A 239 -9.01 -6.16 -0.06
CA ILE A 239 -7.62 -5.81 0.22
C ILE A 239 -7.29 -4.48 -0.45
N ILE A 240 -6.91 -3.48 0.34
CA ILE A 240 -6.38 -2.20 -0.13
C ILE A 240 -4.88 -2.18 0.13
N SER A 241 -4.11 -2.11 -0.95
CA SER A 241 -2.66 -2.27 -0.91
C SER A 241 -1.95 -1.10 -1.58
N HIS A 242 -0.78 -0.75 -1.07
CA HIS A 242 0.01 0.38 -1.56
C HIS A 242 1.45 -0.03 -1.85
N SER A 243 2.05 0.52 -2.91
CA SER A 243 3.46 0.33 -3.25
C SER A 243 3.84 -1.15 -3.33
N GLN A 244 4.98 -1.58 -2.78
CA GLN A 244 5.39 -2.99 -2.76
C GLN A 244 4.36 -3.93 -2.08
N GLY A 245 3.51 -3.40 -1.21
CA GLY A 245 2.39 -4.11 -0.61
C GLY A 245 1.38 -4.62 -1.65
N THR A 246 1.28 -3.98 -2.83
CA THR A 246 0.45 -4.48 -3.93
C THR A 246 0.97 -5.80 -4.48
N MET A 247 2.29 -5.97 -4.51
CA MET A 247 2.93 -7.21 -4.96
C MET A 247 2.66 -8.34 -3.97
N ILE A 248 2.72 -8.04 -2.67
CA ILE A 248 2.32 -8.96 -1.59
C ILE A 248 0.84 -9.35 -1.73
N ALA A 249 -0.05 -8.38 -1.95
CA ALA A 249 -1.50 -8.62 -2.07
C ALA A 249 -1.86 -9.43 -3.32
N MET A 250 -1.23 -9.16 -4.45
CA MET A 250 -1.38 -9.94 -5.68
C MET A 250 -0.85 -11.37 -5.52
N ALA A 251 0.33 -11.56 -4.92
CA ALA A 251 0.86 -12.89 -4.62
C ALA A 251 0.01 -13.65 -3.58
N ALA A 252 -0.48 -12.96 -2.55
CA ALA A 252 -1.41 -13.55 -1.58
C ALA A 252 -2.70 -14.02 -2.27
N THR A 253 -3.19 -13.26 -3.24
CA THR A 253 -4.36 -13.64 -4.05
C THR A 253 -4.10 -14.92 -4.84
N THR A 254 -2.91 -15.13 -5.40
CA THR A 254 -2.59 -16.39 -6.11
C THR A 254 -2.45 -17.57 -5.15
N LEU A 255 -1.97 -17.34 -3.93
CA LEU A 255 -1.78 -18.35 -2.88
C LEU A 255 -3.08 -18.77 -2.16
N ALA A 256 -4.00 -17.84 -1.91
CA ALA A 256 -5.22 -18.09 -1.15
C ALA A 256 -6.13 -19.10 -1.86
N LYS A 257 -6.88 -19.90 -1.09
CA LYS A 257 -7.84 -20.87 -1.65
C LYS A 257 -8.95 -20.16 -2.43
N LYS A 258 -9.43 -19.03 -1.91
CA LYS A 258 -10.33 -18.09 -2.60
C LYS A 258 -9.72 -16.70 -2.61
N ALA A 259 -9.89 -15.99 -3.72
CA ALA A 259 -9.47 -14.60 -3.82
C ALA A 259 -10.25 -13.69 -2.84
N PRO A 260 -9.70 -12.51 -2.48
CA PRO A 260 -10.53 -11.47 -1.90
C PRO A 260 -11.66 -11.08 -2.88
N ASP A 261 -12.77 -10.56 -2.35
CA ASP A 261 -13.89 -10.08 -3.18
C ASP A 261 -13.53 -8.84 -3.98
N ALA A 262 -12.58 -8.04 -3.51
CA ALA A 262 -11.98 -6.96 -4.29
C ALA A 262 -10.53 -6.73 -3.89
N LEU A 263 -9.71 -6.35 -4.89
CA LEU A 263 -8.30 -6.00 -4.70
C LEU A 263 -8.05 -4.61 -5.29
N PHE A 264 -7.43 -3.74 -4.49
CA PHE A 264 -7.05 -2.38 -4.87
C PHE A 264 -5.54 -2.25 -4.82
N ILE A 265 -4.92 -1.89 -5.94
CA ILE A 265 -3.49 -1.63 -6.04
C ILE A 265 -3.23 -0.13 -6.24
N LEU A 266 -2.74 0.53 -5.19
CA LEU A 266 -2.42 1.96 -5.18
C LEU A 266 -0.91 2.11 -5.40
N ASN A 267 -0.50 2.94 -6.37
CA ASN A 267 0.93 3.20 -6.62
C ASN A 267 1.75 1.90 -6.83
N SER A 268 1.17 0.90 -7.48
CA SER A 268 1.80 -0.42 -7.65
C SER A 268 3.12 -0.36 -8.44
N PRO A 269 4.22 -0.98 -8.00
CA PRO A 269 5.46 -1.09 -8.77
C PRO A 269 5.38 -2.14 -9.88
N TYR A 270 4.30 -2.91 -10.00
CA TYR A 270 4.13 -3.88 -11.06
C TYR A 270 4.29 -3.23 -12.44
N ALA A 271 5.23 -3.71 -13.24
CA ALA A 271 5.47 -3.20 -14.58
C ALA A 271 5.01 -4.24 -15.62
N MET A 272 4.33 -3.77 -16.66
CA MET A 272 3.85 -4.59 -17.78
C MET A 272 4.98 -5.01 -18.73
N GLU A 273 6.10 -4.29 -18.70
CA GLU A 273 7.23 -4.48 -19.59
C GLU A 273 8.52 -4.65 -18.79
N ALA A 274 9.38 -5.57 -19.22
CA ALA A 274 10.73 -5.70 -18.71
C ALA A 274 11.55 -4.47 -19.10
N LYS A 275 12.28 -3.90 -18.13
CA LYS A 275 13.16 -2.74 -18.36
C LYS A 275 14.58 -3.21 -18.59
N THR A 276 15.34 -2.45 -19.37
CA THR A 276 16.77 -2.73 -19.59
C THR A 276 17.57 -2.70 -18.29
N THR A 277 17.12 -1.89 -17.32
CA THR A 277 17.66 -1.82 -15.96
C THR A 277 17.37 -3.06 -15.12
N ASP A 278 16.31 -3.84 -15.42
CA ASP A 278 16.03 -5.08 -14.70
C ASP A 278 17.19 -6.07 -14.88
N SER A 279 17.74 -6.17 -16.10
CA SER A 279 18.90 -6.99 -16.41
C SER A 279 20.20 -6.53 -15.75
N LEU A 280 20.23 -5.34 -15.13
CA LEU A 280 21.37 -4.84 -14.37
C LEU A 280 21.27 -5.20 -12.87
N ALA A 281 20.05 -5.43 -12.38
CA ALA A 281 19.76 -5.71 -10.98
C ALA A 281 19.43 -7.19 -10.71
N LEU A 282 19.05 -7.95 -11.74
CA LEU A 282 18.66 -9.35 -11.68
C LEU A 282 19.38 -10.15 -12.77
N LEU A 283 19.54 -11.45 -12.54
CA LEU A 283 19.97 -12.39 -13.59
C LEU A 283 18.92 -12.45 -14.71
N ALA A 284 19.35 -12.62 -15.95
CA ALA A 284 18.44 -12.60 -17.11
C ALA A 284 17.36 -13.70 -17.03
N GLU A 285 17.67 -14.84 -16.40
CA GLU A 285 16.74 -15.93 -16.12
C GLU A 285 15.67 -15.57 -15.07
N GLU A 286 15.90 -14.55 -14.25
CA GLU A 286 14.92 -14.06 -13.27
C GLU A 286 14.08 -12.90 -13.79
N VAL A 287 14.44 -12.27 -14.91
CA VAL A 287 13.66 -11.17 -15.50
C VAL A 287 12.50 -11.74 -16.33
N SER A 288 11.27 -11.63 -15.83
CA SER A 288 10.05 -12.07 -16.50
C SER A 288 9.82 -11.31 -17.81
N SER A 289 9.39 -12.04 -18.84
CA SER A 289 9.01 -11.47 -20.14
C SER A 289 7.75 -10.59 -20.02
N ASP A 290 7.54 -9.70 -20.99
CA ASP A 290 6.32 -8.88 -21.08
C ASP A 290 5.06 -9.76 -21.15
N ASN A 291 5.13 -10.87 -21.89
CA ASN A 291 4.04 -11.83 -22.00
C ASN A 291 3.76 -12.55 -20.67
N ALA A 292 4.79 -12.92 -19.91
CA ALA A 292 4.62 -13.51 -18.58
C ALA A 292 3.96 -12.53 -17.60
N ARG A 293 4.35 -11.25 -17.66
CA ARG A 293 3.77 -10.16 -16.86
C ARG A 293 2.30 -9.93 -17.23
N ASP A 294 1.97 -9.87 -18.51
CA ASP A 294 0.59 -9.73 -18.97
C ASP A 294 -0.29 -10.90 -18.52
N GLN A 295 0.14 -12.14 -18.79
CA GLN A 295 -0.61 -13.34 -18.44
C GLN A 295 -0.79 -13.51 -16.93
N THR A 296 0.24 -13.18 -16.13
CA THR A 296 0.16 -13.27 -14.67
C THR A 296 -0.89 -12.30 -14.12
N LEU A 297 -0.87 -11.04 -14.55
CA LEU A 297 -1.85 -10.05 -14.10
C LEU A 297 -3.27 -10.44 -14.55
N SER A 298 -3.41 -10.85 -15.81
CA SER A 298 -4.65 -11.33 -16.39
C SER A 298 -5.26 -12.48 -15.59
N ALA A 299 -4.46 -13.49 -15.23
CA ALA A 299 -4.91 -14.64 -14.43
C ALA A 299 -5.26 -14.28 -12.98
N ILE A 300 -4.62 -13.27 -12.40
CA ILE A 300 -5.00 -12.73 -11.07
C ILE A 300 -6.37 -12.05 -11.14
N VAL A 301 -6.60 -11.26 -12.18
CA VAL A 301 -7.91 -10.61 -12.42
C VAL A 301 -9.00 -11.67 -12.58
N ASP A 302 -8.77 -12.72 -13.38
CA ASP A 302 -9.71 -13.85 -13.52
C ASP A 302 -10.03 -14.53 -12.18
N LYS A 303 -9.01 -14.73 -11.33
CA LYS A 303 -9.20 -15.36 -10.01
C LYS A 303 -10.07 -14.52 -9.08
N ILE A 304 -9.94 -13.19 -9.15
CA ILE A 304 -10.80 -12.25 -8.40
C ILE A 304 -12.20 -12.20 -9.04
N ALA A 305 -12.30 -12.13 -10.37
CA ALA A 305 -13.57 -12.11 -11.10
C ALA A 305 -14.48 -13.30 -10.74
N ALA A 306 -13.90 -14.46 -10.38
CA ALA A 306 -14.64 -15.61 -9.88
C ALA A 306 -15.42 -15.37 -8.57
N GLN A 307 -15.19 -14.25 -7.86
CA GLN A 307 -15.99 -13.82 -6.70
C GLN A 307 -17.18 -12.93 -7.08
N ALA A 308 -17.36 -12.58 -8.36
CA ALA A 308 -18.52 -11.81 -8.79
C ALA A 308 -19.82 -12.60 -8.59
N GLY A 309 -20.89 -11.90 -8.21
CA GLY A 309 -22.21 -12.50 -7.99
C GLY A 309 -22.31 -13.39 -6.73
N VAL A 310 -21.33 -13.31 -5.82
CA VAL A 310 -21.40 -13.98 -4.51
C VAL A 310 -22.56 -13.43 -3.67
N LEU A 311 -22.83 -12.12 -3.76
CA LEU A 311 -23.99 -11.49 -3.13
C LEU A 311 -25.18 -11.52 -4.10
N LYS A 312 -26.16 -12.40 -3.85
CA LYS A 312 -27.30 -12.58 -4.75
C LYS A 312 -28.48 -11.67 -4.39
N PRO A 313 -29.37 -11.33 -5.33
CA PRO A 313 -30.58 -10.55 -5.03
C PRO A 313 -31.47 -11.15 -3.92
N GLU A 314 -31.52 -12.48 -3.80
CA GLU A 314 -32.21 -13.15 -2.69
C GLU A 314 -31.62 -12.82 -1.30
N ASP A 315 -30.32 -12.50 -1.22
CA ASP A 315 -29.61 -12.20 0.02
C ASP A 315 -29.83 -10.76 0.49
N TYR A 316 -30.28 -9.86 -0.39
CA TYR A 316 -30.43 -8.42 -0.10
C TYR A 316 -31.36 -8.16 1.09
N ASN A 317 -32.37 -9.02 1.29
CA ASN A 317 -33.27 -8.90 2.43
C ASN A 317 -32.61 -9.19 3.78
N ALA A 318 -31.55 -10.01 3.80
CA ALA A 318 -30.77 -10.32 4.99
C ALA A 318 -29.61 -9.33 5.22
N LEU A 319 -29.24 -8.55 4.20
CA LEU A 319 -28.14 -7.60 4.27
C LEU A 319 -28.53 -6.37 5.11
N CYS A 320 -28.11 -6.35 6.37
CA CYS A 320 -28.33 -5.24 7.29
C CYS A 320 -27.03 -4.44 7.48
N VAL A 321 -26.75 -3.51 6.57
CA VAL A 321 -25.48 -2.73 6.56
C VAL A 321 -25.70 -1.22 6.65
N GLY A 322 -26.88 -0.74 6.27
CA GLY A 322 -27.17 0.68 6.21
C GLY A 322 -28.52 0.99 5.58
N LYS A 323 -28.74 2.27 5.32
CA LYS A 323 -29.94 2.79 4.68
C LYS A 323 -29.60 3.89 3.67
N THR A 324 -30.48 4.06 2.70
CA THR A 324 -30.46 5.14 1.73
C THR A 324 -30.97 6.46 2.34
N ASP A 325 -30.82 7.55 1.59
CA ASP A 325 -31.33 8.89 1.94
C ASP A 325 -32.87 8.94 2.06
N ASP A 326 -33.59 8.11 1.31
CA ASP A 326 -35.05 7.95 1.39
C ASP A 326 -35.49 6.94 2.48
N LYS A 327 -34.57 6.58 3.40
CA LYS A 327 -34.78 5.69 4.55
C LYS A 327 -35.17 4.25 4.18
N LYS A 328 -34.85 3.80 2.96
CA LYS A 328 -34.94 2.39 2.57
C LYS A 328 -33.68 1.64 2.95
N ARG A 329 -33.74 0.30 2.93
CA ARG A 329 -32.54 -0.54 3.15
C ARG A 329 -31.54 -0.27 2.03
N TRP A 330 -30.26 -0.23 2.39
CA TRP A 330 -29.21 -0.22 1.37
C TRP A 330 -29.15 -1.59 0.69
N THR A 331 -29.16 -1.60 -0.65
CA THR A 331 -28.93 -2.78 -1.49
C THR A 331 -28.14 -2.36 -2.73
N PRO A 332 -27.44 -3.28 -3.42
CA PRO A 332 -26.63 -2.96 -4.59
C PRO A 332 -27.40 -2.38 -5.79
N ASP A 333 -28.72 -2.48 -5.81
CA ASP A 333 -29.61 -2.01 -6.90
C ASP A 333 -30.34 -0.70 -6.60
N VAL A 334 -30.04 -0.04 -5.46
CA VAL A 334 -30.60 1.28 -5.16
C VAL A 334 -29.91 2.39 -5.95
N THR A 335 -30.49 3.58 -5.88
CA THR A 335 -29.82 4.82 -6.25
C THR A 335 -29.60 5.66 -5.00
N LEU A 336 -28.53 6.43 -4.95
CA LEU A 336 -28.18 7.30 -3.82
C LEU A 336 -28.09 8.76 -4.29
N SER A 337 -28.46 9.70 -3.43
CA SER A 337 -28.34 11.13 -3.74
C SER A 337 -26.87 11.57 -3.76
N SER A 338 -26.46 12.24 -4.84
CA SER A 338 -25.13 12.84 -4.91
C SER A 338 -25.09 14.14 -4.06
N PRO A 339 -24.12 14.30 -3.14
CA PRO A 339 -24.03 15.51 -2.33
C PRO A 339 -23.91 16.78 -3.18
N GLY A 340 -24.78 17.76 -2.93
CA GLY A 340 -24.78 19.04 -3.63
C GLY A 340 -25.33 18.99 -5.07
N SER A 341 -26.01 17.92 -5.46
CA SER A 341 -26.66 17.78 -6.76
C SER A 341 -28.06 17.16 -6.61
N GLU A 342 -28.97 17.48 -7.52
CA GLU A 342 -30.27 16.76 -7.65
C GLU A 342 -30.11 15.39 -8.35
N ALA A 343 -28.92 15.08 -8.88
CA ALA A 343 -28.63 13.81 -9.53
C ALA A 343 -28.54 12.66 -8.51
N ARG A 344 -29.11 11.51 -8.89
CA ARG A 344 -28.93 10.24 -8.18
C ARG A 344 -27.91 9.36 -8.90
N VAL A 345 -27.04 8.71 -8.14
CA VAL A 345 -26.02 7.78 -8.65
C VAL A 345 -26.48 6.35 -8.36
N PRO A 346 -26.49 5.45 -9.35
CA PRO A 346 -26.73 4.03 -9.09
C PRO A 346 -25.65 3.43 -8.19
N GLU A 347 -26.11 2.73 -7.16
CA GLU A 347 -25.27 1.83 -6.39
C GLU A 347 -24.95 0.58 -7.23
N ARG A 348 -24.01 -0.25 -6.75
CA ARG A 348 -23.54 -1.42 -7.49
C ARG A 348 -22.96 -2.47 -6.55
N ASP A 349 -22.91 -3.68 -7.08
CA ASP A 349 -22.12 -4.75 -6.49
C ASP A 349 -20.68 -4.68 -7.02
N ASN A 350 -19.72 -4.49 -6.11
CA ASN A 350 -18.30 -4.43 -6.44
C ASN A 350 -17.56 -5.76 -6.17
N HIS A 351 -18.26 -6.85 -5.85
CA HIS A 351 -17.62 -8.16 -5.69
C HIS A 351 -17.04 -8.64 -7.03
N GLY A 352 -15.87 -9.26 -6.99
CA GLY A 352 -15.11 -9.73 -8.13
C GLY A 352 -14.42 -8.63 -8.94
N ARG A 353 -14.04 -7.51 -8.31
CA ARG A 353 -13.39 -6.37 -8.99
C ARG A 353 -11.93 -6.15 -8.56
N PHE A 354 -11.09 -5.89 -9.54
CA PHE A 354 -9.70 -5.48 -9.42
C PHE A 354 -9.57 -4.01 -9.82
N TYR A 355 -9.01 -3.18 -8.94
CA TYR A 355 -8.83 -1.76 -9.16
C TYR A 355 -7.35 -1.37 -9.23
N ILE A 356 -6.97 -0.75 -10.35
CA ILE A 356 -5.70 -0.06 -10.54
C ILE A 356 -5.91 1.42 -10.23
N TYR A 357 -5.26 1.93 -9.20
CA TYR A 357 -5.23 3.36 -8.93
C TYR A 357 -3.84 3.90 -9.22
N CYS A 358 -3.75 4.76 -10.24
CA CYS A 358 -2.50 5.38 -10.65
C CYS A 358 -2.43 6.87 -10.28
N ASN A 359 -1.20 7.33 -10.02
CA ASN A 359 -0.87 8.72 -9.72
C ASN A 359 0.31 9.16 -10.61
N PRO A 360 0.09 10.04 -11.60
CA PRO A 360 1.16 10.57 -12.45
C PRO A 360 2.22 11.38 -11.69
N HIS A 361 1.89 11.85 -10.49
CA HIS A 361 2.79 12.65 -9.64
C HIS A 361 3.78 11.81 -8.85
N ASP A 362 3.54 10.49 -8.76
CA ASP A 362 4.40 9.58 -8.04
C ASP A 362 5.78 9.45 -8.71
N ARG A 363 6.76 10.16 -8.15
CA ARG A 363 8.14 10.19 -8.66
C ARG A 363 8.83 8.84 -8.50
N VAL A 364 8.54 8.09 -7.43
CA VAL A 364 9.17 6.77 -7.25
C VAL A 364 8.71 5.86 -8.37
N MET A 365 7.40 5.73 -8.58
CA MET A 365 6.84 4.83 -9.60
C MET A 365 7.08 5.32 -11.03
N GLY A 366 7.24 6.63 -11.22
CA GLY A 366 7.56 7.27 -12.51
C GLY A 366 9.06 7.27 -12.87
N ALA A 367 9.94 6.78 -12.01
CA ALA A 367 11.36 6.66 -12.31
C ALA A 367 11.59 5.71 -13.50
N SER A 368 12.58 6.02 -14.34
CA SER A 368 12.91 5.26 -15.56
C SER A 368 13.16 3.75 -15.33
N PRO A 369 13.70 3.29 -14.18
CA PRO A 369 13.85 1.85 -13.92
C PRO A 369 12.54 1.13 -13.59
N LEU A 370 11.46 1.87 -13.28
CA LEU A 370 10.18 1.32 -12.84
C LEU A 370 9.12 1.49 -13.93
N LEU A 371 8.70 2.73 -14.22
CA LEU A 371 7.60 3.07 -15.14
C LEU A 371 6.41 2.11 -14.96
N SER A 372 5.89 2.03 -13.74
CA SER A 372 4.97 0.98 -13.31
C SER A 372 3.49 1.31 -13.55
N LEU A 373 2.60 0.33 -13.37
CA LEU A 373 1.15 0.52 -13.38
C LEU A 373 0.68 1.59 -12.38
N GLY A 374 1.36 1.71 -11.23
CA GLY A 374 1.06 2.72 -10.21
C GLY A 374 1.25 4.15 -10.65
N TRP A 375 2.09 4.39 -11.67
CA TRP A 375 2.32 5.71 -12.23
C TRP A 375 1.45 5.94 -13.47
N GLN A 376 1.50 5.02 -14.45
CA GLN A 376 0.90 5.22 -15.77
C GLN A 376 -0.42 4.50 -16.01
N GLY A 377 -0.82 3.55 -15.16
CA GLY A 377 -1.96 2.66 -15.44
C GLY A 377 -1.78 1.81 -16.71
N LEU A 378 -2.89 1.33 -17.27
CA LEU A 378 -2.92 0.63 -18.56
C LEU A 378 -3.16 1.63 -19.68
N LYS A 379 -2.10 1.91 -20.43
CA LYS A 379 -2.04 2.88 -21.53
C LYS A 379 -2.87 2.46 -22.74
N ASN A 380 -3.57 3.42 -23.35
CA ASN A 380 -4.21 3.23 -24.65
C ASN A 380 -3.17 3.15 -25.78
N SER A 381 -3.53 2.44 -26.85
CA SER A 381 -2.78 2.47 -28.10
C SER A 381 -2.70 3.90 -28.68
N PRO A 382 -1.71 4.22 -29.55
CA PRO A 382 -1.54 5.57 -30.11
C PRO A 382 -2.77 6.13 -30.86
N ASP A 383 -3.66 5.26 -31.36
CA ASP A 383 -4.93 5.60 -32.01
C ASP A 383 -6.07 5.91 -31.01
N GLY A 384 -5.81 5.78 -29.71
CA GLY A 384 -6.75 5.97 -28.62
C GLY A 384 -7.64 4.76 -28.36
N THR A 385 -7.27 3.57 -28.84
CA THR A 385 -7.95 2.31 -28.49
C THR A 385 -7.55 1.88 -27.07
N PRO A 386 -8.52 1.51 -26.20
CA PRO A 386 -8.23 1.02 -24.85
C PRO A 386 -7.26 -0.16 -24.82
N HIS A 387 -6.50 -0.28 -23.73
CA HIS A 387 -5.59 -1.39 -23.52
C HIS A 387 -6.35 -2.74 -23.60
N PRO A 388 -5.87 -3.75 -24.35
CA PRO A 388 -6.61 -5.00 -24.57
C PRO A 388 -7.07 -5.70 -23.29
N MET A 389 -6.26 -5.66 -22.23
CA MET A 389 -6.60 -6.24 -20.92
C MET A 389 -7.89 -5.65 -20.30
N LEU A 390 -8.18 -4.36 -20.51
CA LEU A 390 -9.40 -3.73 -19.98
C LEU A 390 -10.65 -4.27 -20.69
N GLU A 391 -10.58 -4.52 -21.99
CA GLU A 391 -11.70 -5.12 -22.72
C GLU A 391 -11.83 -6.62 -22.45
N GLN A 392 -10.71 -7.34 -22.29
CA GLN A 392 -10.71 -8.76 -21.90
C GLN A 392 -11.42 -8.97 -20.56
N HIS A 393 -11.14 -8.10 -19.59
CA HIS A 393 -11.64 -8.21 -18.21
C HIS A 393 -12.76 -7.22 -17.89
N LYS A 394 -13.56 -6.86 -18.89
CA LYS A 394 -14.63 -5.89 -18.76
C LYS A 394 -15.63 -6.31 -17.67
N GLY A 395 -15.91 -5.39 -16.75
CA GLY A 395 -16.75 -5.65 -15.57
C GLY A 395 -15.98 -6.16 -14.35
N HIS A 396 -14.69 -6.48 -14.48
CA HIS A 396 -13.84 -7.00 -13.40
C HIS A 396 -12.54 -6.21 -13.22
N LEU A 397 -11.96 -5.63 -14.29
CA LEU A 397 -10.78 -4.78 -14.19
C LEU A 397 -11.15 -3.31 -14.37
N TYR A 398 -10.79 -2.50 -13.39
CA TYR A 398 -11.06 -1.07 -13.38
C TYR A 398 -9.78 -0.29 -13.15
N GLN A 399 -9.67 0.89 -13.75
CA GLN A 399 -8.61 1.84 -13.44
C GLN A 399 -9.14 3.25 -13.20
N ARG A 400 -8.51 3.93 -12.24
CA ARG A 400 -8.74 5.36 -11.96
C ARG A 400 -7.39 6.07 -11.84
N ILE A 401 -7.42 7.36 -12.13
CA ILE A 401 -6.29 8.26 -12.04
C ILE A 401 -6.59 9.35 -11.01
N LEU A 402 -5.63 9.66 -10.14
CA LEU A 402 -5.64 10.86 -9.31
C LEU A 402 -4.55 11.79 -9.85
N ALA A 403 -4.95 12.92 -10.44
CA ALA A 403 -4.02 13.88 -11.01
C ALA A 403 -4.56 15.30 -10.83
N ARG A 404 -3.66 16.27 -10.59
CA ARG A 404 -4.05 17.67 -10.35
C ARG A 404 -4.87 18.35 -11.44
N TRP A 405 -4.79 17.88 -12.69
CA TRP A 405 -5.54 18.46 -13.83
C TRP A 405 -6.81 17.67 -14.20
N LEU A 406 -7.15 16.59 -13.48
CA LEU A 406 -8.29 15.72 -13.81
C LEU A 406 -9.25 15.60 -12.63
N PRO A 407 -10.57 15.54 -12.88
CA PRO A 407 -11.49 15.09 -11.85
C PRO A 407 -11.27 13.59 -11.57
N CYS A 408 -11.52 13.17 -10.34
CA CYS A 408 -11.42 11.77 -9.94
C CYS A 408 -12.79 11.23 -9.49
N GLY A 409 -13.19 10.07 -10.01
CA GLY A 409 -14.48 9.44 -9.69
C GLY A 409 -15.68 9.95 -10.50
N ASP A 410 -15.48 10.77 -11.54
CA ASP A 410 -16.57 11.16 -12.44
C ASP A 410 -16.96 10.02 -13.41
N ALA A 411 -17.88 10.28 -14.35
CA ALA A 411 -18.27 9.32 -15.37
C ALA A 411 -17.06 8.79 -16.16
N PRO A 412 -17.10 7.51 -16.60
CA PRO A 412 -16.02 6.92 -17.40
C PRO A 412 -15.61 7.77 -18.60
N ASN A 413 -14.31 7.85 -18.85
CA ASN A 413 -13.75 8.56 -19.99
C ASN A 413 -12.63 7.72 -20.65
N PRO A 414 -12.90 7.13 -21.84
CA PRO A 414 -11.98 6.20 -22.49
C PRO A 414 -10.73 6.87 -23.08
N ARG A 415 -10.69 8.21 -23.12
CA ARG A 415 -9.59 9.00 -23.71
C ARG A 415 -9.11 10.08 -22.76
N THR A 416 -8.93 9.72 -21.50
CA THR A 416 -8.42 10.62 -20.46
C THR A 416 -6.94 10.94 -20.73
N SER A 417 -6.58 12.22 -20.80
CA SER A 417 -5.19 12.64 -21.06
C SER A 417 -4.30 12.32 -19.86
N PHE A 418 -3.21 11.60 -20.09
CA PHE A 418 -2.15 11.45 -19.08
C PHE A 418 -1.25 12.69 -19.00
N THR A 419 -1.19 13.48 -20.06
CA THR A 419 -0.40 14.71 -20.10
C THR A 419 -1.18 15.87 -19.44
N PRO A 420 -0.52 16.72 -18.64
CA PRO A 420 -1.12 17.88 -17.99
C PRO A 420 -1.81 18.81 -18.99
N THR A 421 -3.00 19.28 -18.59
CA THR A 421 -3.80 20.25 -19.37
C THR A 421 -3.98 21.59 -18.63
N ASP A 422 -3.31 21.77 -17.50
CA ASP A 422 -3.41 22.95 -16.63
C ASP A 422 -2.31 24.00 -16.85
N GLY A 423 -1.46 23.80 -17.87
CA GLY A 423 -0.42 24.76 -18.27
C GLY A 423 0.86 24.72 -17.42
N LYS A 424 0.94 23.81 -16.45
CA LYS A 424 2.14 23.56 -15.63
C LYS A 424 2.96 22.39 -16.23
N PRO A 425 4.29 22.34 -16.02
CA PRO A 425 5.14 21.22 -16.49
C PRO A 425 4.71 19.89 -15.84
N PHE A 426 5.09 18.75 -16.41
CA PHE A 426 4.75 17.44 -15.82
C PHE A 426 5.42 17.26 -14.45
N TRP A 427 6.74 17.37 -14.41
CA TRP A 427 7.53 17.43 -13.18
C TRP A 427 7.66 18.88 -12.71
N ASP A 428 7.50 19.14 -11.41
CA ASP A 428 7.57 20.51 -10.87
C ASP A 428 8.95 21.18 -10.97
N ASP A 429 10.01 20.39 -11.17
CA ASP A 429 11.41 20.80 -11.28
C ASP A 429 12.02 20.48 -12.65
N ASP A 430 11.19 20.39 -13.70
CA ASP A 430 11.54 19.99 -15.08
C ASP A 430 12.07 18.53 -15.23
N GLY A 431 12.25 17.82 -14.12
CA GLY A 431 12.80 16.47 -14.04
C GLY A 431 14.32 16.41 -14.26
N ASP A 432 14.92 15.24 -14.00
CA ASP A 432 16.29 14.94 -14.41
C ASP A 432 16.26 13.89 -15.52
N TRP A 433 16.84 14.19 -16.68
CA TRP A 433 16.79 13.36 -17.89
C TRP A 433 17.28 11.92 -17.70
N LEU A 434 18.13 11.66 -16.70
CA LEU A 434 18.62 10.31 -16.38
C LEU A 434 17.58 9.47 -15.62
N THR A 435 16.80 10.11 -14.77
CA THR A 435 15.98 9.44 -13.74
C THR A 435 14.49 9.56 -14.04
N TYR A 436 14.06 10.75 -14.47
CA TYR A 436 12.66 11.12 -14.66
C TYR A 436 12.46 11.64 -16.08
N ASN A 437 12.01 10.77 -16.98
CA ASN A 437 11.69 11.17 -18.35
C ASN A 437 10.39 11.97 -18.36
N ASN A 438 10.33 13.05 -19.13
CA ASN A 438 9.06 13.69 -19.44
C ASN A 438 8.22 12.72 -20.29
N PRO A 439 6.99 12.39 -19.87
CA PRO A 439 6.16 11.47 -20.63
C PRO A 439 5.79 12.08 -21.99
N GLY A 440 5.72 11.23 -23.01
CA GLY A 440 5.09 11.58 -24.27
C GLY A 440 3.58 11.78 -24.13
N TYR A 441 2.90 12.10 -25.23
CA TYR A 441 1.45 12.21 -25.24
C TYR A 441 0.78 10.83 -25.34
N TRP A 442 -0.07 10.48 -24.37
CA TRP A 442 -0.96 9.33 -24.46
C TRP A 442 -2.25 9.53 -23.65
N THR A 443 -3.17 8.59 -23.83
CA THR A 443 -4.45 8.57 -23.11
C THR A 443 -4.64 7.27 -22.34
N LEU A 444 -5.55 7.31 -21.38
CA LEU A 444 -6.00 6.19 -20.56
C LEU A 444 -7.51 6.01 -20.69
N ASP A 445 -7.96 4.76 -20.69
CA ASP A 445 -9.37 4.43 -20.48
C ASP A 445 -9.69 4.39 -18.99
N ILE A 446 -10.25 5.48 -18.46
CA ILE A 446 -10.76 5.52 -17.10
C ILE A 446 -12.18 4.95 -17.12
N ASN A 447 -12.30 3.67 -16.79
CA ASN A 447 -13.53 2.90 -16.91
C ASN A 447 -14.31 2.75 -15.59
N GLY A 448 -13.76 3.20 -14.45
CA GLY A 448 -14.45 3.19 -13.16
C GLY A 448 -15.71 4.06 -13.16
N GLU A 449 -16.85 3.49 -12.76
CA GLU A 449 -18.13 4.20 -12.89
C GLU A 449 -18.22 5.37 -11.89
N LYS A 450 -19.07 6.36 -12.20
CA LYS A 450 -19.22 7.58 -11.38
C LYS A 450 -19.48 7.24 -9.91
N VAL A 451 -18.77 7.88 -8.98
CA VAL A 451 -18.94 7.73 -7.53
C VAL A 451 -19.97 8.73 -6.99
N LEU A 452 -20.38 8.57 -5.73
CA LEU A 452 -21.39 9.43 -5.09
C LEU A 452 -21.00 10.93 -5.12
N ALA A 453 -19.74 11.22 -4.80
CA ALA A 453 -19.20 12.58 -4.69
C ALA A 453 -17.84 12.68 -5.40
N PRO A 454 -17.80 12.79 -6.74
CA PRO A 454 -16.55 12.93 -7.48
C PRO A 454 -15.71 14.09 -6.97
N ILE A 455 -14.39 13.97 -7.07
CA ILE A 455 -13.44 15.03 -6.73
C ILE A 455 -13.24 15.89 -7.97
N PRO A 456 -13.63 17.17 -7.95
CA PRO A 456 -13.39 18.06 -9.08
C PRO A 456 -11.90 18.44 -9.16
N ALA A 457 -11.42 18.74 -10.36
CA ALA A 457 -10.00 19.01 -10.62
C ALA A 457 -9.44 20.21 -9.82
N ASP A 458 -10.27 21.24 -9.55
CA ASP A 458 -9.87 22.41 -8.75
C ASP A 458 -9.47 22.05 -7.31
N LYS A 459 -10.05 20.96 -6.76
CA LYS A 459 -9.70 20.43 -5.43
C LYS A 459 -8.43 19.59 -5.43
N LEU A 460 -7.87 19.32 -6.61
CA LEU A 460 -6.63 18.57 -6.79
C LEU A 460 -5.50 19.45 -7.33
N ALA A 461 -5.72 20.75 -7.56
CA ALA A 461 -4.74 21.64 -8.18
C ALA A 461 -3.41 21.80 -7.41
N GLU A 462 -3.43 21.51 -6.11
CA GLU A 462 -2.30 21.57 -5.17
C GLU A 462 -1.90 20.17 -4.67
N LEU A 463 -2.13 19.13 -5.49
CA LEU A 463 -1.76 17.75 -5.13
C LEU A 463 -0.24 17.53 -5.07
N ASP A 464 0.52 18.30 -5.85
CA ASP A 464 1.97 18.14 -5.99
C ASP A 464 2.69 18.98 -4.94
N GLU A 465 3.53 18.32 -4.14
CA GLU A 465 4.46 19.01 -3.26
C GLU A 465 5.77 19.32 -3.99
N THR A 466 6.39 20.47 -3.70
CA THR A 466 7.67 20.84 -4.32
C THR A 466 8.73 21.23 -3.29
N ARG A 467 9.99 20.98 -3.63
CA ARG A 467 11.15 21.53 -2.91
C ARG A 467 11.56 22.91 -3.43
N ASN A 468 11.03 23.35 -4.57
CA ASN A 468 11.41 24.61 -5.19
C ASN A 468 11.20 25.78 -4.22
N ASN A 469 12.15 26.71 -4.20
CA ASN A 469 12.20 27.86 -3.28
C ASN A 469 12.49 27.52 -1.80
N LYS A 470 13.01 26.33 -1.50
CA LYS A 470 13.54 25.97 -0.17
C LYS A 470 15.08 25.92 -0.21
N ASP A 471 15.72 26.61 0.73
CA ASP A 471 17.18 26.67 0.84
C ASP A 471 17.71 25.73 1.93
N GLU A 472 18.83 25.05 1.66
CA GLU A 472 19.54 24.25 2.66
C GLU A 472 20.04 25.15 3.81
N ARG A 473 19.85 24.69 5.05
CA ARG A 473 20.26 25.42 6.27
C ARG A 473 21.21 24.58 7.11
N PRO A 474 22.48 24.40 6.71
CA PRO A 474 23.43 23.54 7.42
C PRO A 474 23.63 23.99 8.87
N GLY A 475 23.50 23.05 9.81
CA GLY A 475 23.72 23.29 11.25
C GLY A 475 22.56 23.97 11.98
N GLU A 476 21.49 24.38 11.28
CA GLU A 476 20.28 24.89 11.94
C GLU A 476 19.41 23.73 12.46
N LYS A 477 18.71 23.96 13.59
CA LYS A 477 17.76 23.00 14.17
C LYS A 477 16.44 22.93 13.38
N TYR A 478 16.00 24.07 12.85
CA TYR A 478 14.74 24.23 12.14
C TYR A 478 15.02 24.58 10.67
N GLY A 479 14.37 23.91 9.75
CA GLY A 479 14.55 24.13 8.32
C GLY A 479 13.77 23.12 7.50
N TYR A 480 14.20 22.91 6.25
CA TYR A 480 13.57 21.98 5.31
C TYR A 480 14.41 20.73 5.05
N GLY A 481 15.61 20.67 5.63
CA GLY A 481 16.49 19.52 5.48
C GLY A 481 15.93 18.27 6.17
N TRP A 482 16.25 17.10 5.63
CA TRP A 482 15.78 15.79 6.07
C TRP A 482 16.00 15.53 7.57
N GLY A 483 17.13 15.98 8.11
CA GLY A 483 17.48 15.84 9.53
C GLY A 483 17.03 16.98 10.44
N GLN A 484 16.27 17.94 9.91
CA GLN A 484 15.82 19.13 10.65
C GLN A 484 14.37 19.00 11.12
N LEU A 485 13.97 19.88 12.04
CA LEU A 485 12.57 20.02 12.45
C LEU A 485 11.83 21.00 11.52
N ASN A 486 10.56 20.71 11.28
CA ASN A 486 9.66 21.51 10.49
C ASN A 486 9.56 22.92 11.09
N LYS A 487 10.06 23.88 10.32
CA LYS A 487 10.12 25.29 10.73
C LYS A 487 8.74 25.92 10.85
N GLU A 488 7.82 25.59 9.94
CA GLU A 488 6.50 26.20 9.87
C GLU A 488 5.62 25.74 11.04
N GLU A 489 5.66 24.46 11.37
CA GLU A 489 4.97 23.88 12.52
C GLU A 489 5.50 24.46 13.84
N HIS A 490 6.81 24.67 13.94
CA HIS A 490 7.41 25.32 15.09
C HIS A 490 6.99 26.79 15.19
N ASP A 491 7.13 27.57 14.12
CA ASP A 491 6.85 29.00 14.16
C ASP A 491 5.35 29.30 14.38
N LYS A 492 4.46 28.45 13.87
CA LYS A 492 3.01 28.63 13.94
C LYS A 492 2.38 28.03 15.20
N TYR A 493 2.87 26.88 15.66
CA TYR A 493 2.23 26.10 16.73
C TYR A 493 3.17 25.78 17.90
N ASN A 494 4.44 26.17 17.84
CA ASN A 494 5.47 25.80 18.80
C ASN A 494 5.62 24.27 18.92
N LEU A 495 5.46 23.56 17.80
CA LEU A 495 5.57 22.11 17.71
C LEU A 495 6.92 21.71 17.10
N ASN A 496 7.62 20.79 17.75
CA ASN A 496 8.89 20.23 17.26
C ASN A 496 8.62 18.93 16.48
N ILE A 497 8.23 19.07 15.22
CA ILE A 497 7.89 17.94 14.35
C ILE A 497 9.07 17.68 13.40
N PRO A 498 9.62 16.46 13.31
CA PRO A 498 10.62 16.13 12.29
C PRO A 498 10.07 16.34 10.87
N ASN A 499 10.92 16.81 9.94
CA ASN A 499 10.52 16.86 8.52
C ASN A 499 10.27 15.46 7.96
N ASP A 500 11.00 14.47 8.47
CA ASP A 500 10.86 13.06 8.14
C ASP A 500 11.21 12.24 9.39
N ASP A 501 10.37 11.26 9.73
CA ASP A 501 10.52 10.44 10.94
C ASP A 501 11.46 9.24 10.76
N THR A 502 11.99 9.03 9.54
CA THR A 502 12.93 7.95 9.23
C THR A 502 14.40 8.38 9.33
N TYR A 503 14.72 9.68 9.24
CA TYR A 503 16.10 10.20 9.22
C TYR A 503 17.01 9.58 10.29
N GLN A 504 16.52 9.45 11.53
CA GLN A 504 17.30 8.91 12.64
C GLN A 504 17.72 7.45 12.44
N ASN A 505 16.91 6.65 11.75
CA ASN A 505 17.22 5.25 11.44
C ASN A 505 18.21 5.13 10.26
N TYR A 506 18.40 6.22 9.50
CA TYR A 506 19.23 6.24 8.30
C TYR A 506 20.58 6.91 8.50
N ILE A 507 20.67 7.95 9.34
CA ILE A 507 21.87 8.80 9.42
C ILE A 507 23.16 8.01 9.71
N ASN A 508 23.06 6.93 10.48
CA ASN A 508 24.19 6.08 10.82
C ASN A 508 24.65 5.14 9.67
N LEU A 509 23.83 4.98 8.63
CA LEU A 509 24.15 4.17 7.44
C LEU A 509 25.04 4.93 6.44
N TYR A 510 25.04 6.27 6.49
CA TYR A 510 25.81 7.10 5.58
C TYR A 510 27.30 7.06 5.92
N PRO A 511 28.18 6.83 4.93
CA PRO A 511 29.61 6.80 5.15
C PRO A 511 30.14 8.19 5.51
N PHE A 512 31.23 8.21 6.29
CA PHE A 512 32.01 9.41 6.53
C PHE A 512 32.80 9.78 5.28
N GLU A 513 32.84 11.07 4.96
CA GLU A 513 33.66 11.61 3.87
C GLU A 513 35.08 11.99 4.33
N GLN A 514 35.99 12.14 3.36
CA GLN A 514 37.32 12.69 3.60
C GLN A 514 37.28 14.20 3.32
N ILE A 515 37.56 15.00 4.34
CA ILE A 515 37.55 16.46 4.26
C ILE A 515 38.98 16.92 3.95
N LEU A 516 39.14 17.68 2.87
CA LEU A 516 40.39 18.33 2.53
C LEU A 516 40.69 19.42 3.58
N THR A 517 41.82 19.28 4.27
CA THR A 517 42.24 20.18 5.36
C THR A 517 43.34 21.16 4.96
N GLY A 518 44.00 20.91 3.83
CA GLY A 518 45.05 21.77 3.32
C GLY A 518 45.91 21.07 2.26
N TYR A 519 46.99 21.73 1.89
CA TYR A 519 48.00 21.20 0.98
C TYR A 519 49.36 21.31 1.65
N GLU A 520 50.17 20.24 1.55
CA GLU A 520 51.58 20.30 1.89
C GLU A 520 52.39 20.51 0.62
N GLN A 521 53.35 21.43 0.68
CA GLN A 521 54.18 21.78 -0.46
C GLN A 521 55.48 20.98 -0.41
N SER A 522 55.69 20.08 -1.37
CA SER A 522 56.92 19.32 -1.56
C SER A 522 57.53 19.69 -2.90
N ASP A 523 58.65 20.39 -2.89
CA ASP A 523 59.34 20.92 -4.08
C ASP A 523 58.40 21.66 -5.05
N PHE A 524 57.99 21.01 -6.14
CA PHE A 524 57.11 21.55 -7.19
C PHE A 524 55.69 20.95 -7.17
N THR A 525 55.34 20.12 -6.19
CA THR A 525 54.04 19.41 -6.12
C THR A 525 53.28 19.75 -4.84
N GLN A 526 51.99 20.04 -4.98
CA GLN A 526 51.06 20.21 -3.85
C GLN A 526 50.38 18.87 -3.54
N ILE A 527 50.57 18.37 -2.32
CA ILE A 527 49.96 17.13 -1.86
C ILE A 527 48.75 17.48 -0.99
N PRO A 528 47.52 17.07 -1.35
CA PRO A 528 46.34 17.33 -0.55
C PRO A 528 46.35 16.48 0.73
N HIS A 529 46.06 17.13 1.88
CA HIS A 529 45.89 16.48 3.18
C HIS A 529 44.43 16.34 3.55
N TYR A 530 44.02 15.13 3.90
CA TYR A 530 42.65 14.82 4.26
C TYR A 530 42.53 14.39 5.72
N ARG A 531 41.39 14.73 6.35
CA ARG A 531 40.95 14.11 7.59
C ARG A 531 39.60 13.45 7.40
N ARG A 532 39.30 12.48 8.24
CA ARG A 532 37.95 11.91 8.34
C ARG A 532 36.98 12.97 8.87
N GLU A 533 35.81 13.02 8.24
CA GLU A 533 34.64 13.76 8.72
C GLU A 533 34.25 13.34 10.14
N THR A 534 33.83 14.30 10.97
CA THR A 534 33.30 14.05 12.32
C THR A 534 31.82 13.65 12.27
N VAL A 535 31.28 13.10 13.37
CA VAL A 535 29.86 12.74 13.46
C VAL A 535 28.95 13.95 13.25
N GLU A 536 29.30 15.08 13.85
CA GLU A 536 28.54 16.33 13.72
C GLU A 536 28.55 16.83 12.26
N GLU A 537 29.71 16.82 11.60
CA GLU A 537 29.83 17.22 10.20
C GLU A 537 29.01 16.31 9.27
N ARG A 538 29.03 14.99 9.49
CA ARG A 538 28.19 14.05 8.74
C ARG A 538 26.70 14.35 8.93
N ASN A 539 26.28 14.54 10.17
CA ASN A 539 24.89 14.83 10.50
C ASN A 539 24.42 16.15 9.87
N ILE A 540 25.29 17.17 9.82
CA ILE A 540 25.01 18.42 9.11
C ILE A 540 24.95 18.19 7.59
N ARG A 541 25.92 17.48 7.00
CA ARG A 541 26.01 17.22 5.56
C ARG A 541 24.80 16.46 5.04
N VAL A 542 24.39 15.41 5.73
CA VAL A 542 23.24 14.58 5.34
C VAL A 542 21.93 15.25 5.77
N GLY A 543 21.88 15.82 6.97
CA GLY A 543 20.65 16.39 7.55
C GLY A 543 20.19 17.68 6.88
N LYS A 544 21.08 18.44 6.23
CA LYS A 544 20.72 19.65 5.47
C LYS A 544 20.04 19.35 4.13
N TYR A 545 20.17 18.13 3.62
CA TYR A 545 19.66 17.74 2.30
C TYR A 545 18.14 17.89 2.25
N ILE A 546 17.63 18.61 1.25
CA ILE A 546 16.19 18.80 1.06
C ILE A 546 15.70 17.75 0.06
N SER A 547 15.02 16.74 0.57
CA SER A 547 14.40 15.69 -0.24
C SER A 547 13.39 16.28 -1.22
N GLN A 548 13.40 15.80 -2.45
CA GLN A 548 12.29 16.05 -3.37
C GLN A 548 11.06 15.26 -2.87
N PRO A 549 9.91 15.92 -2.65
CA PRO A 549 8.68 15.22 -2.32
C PRO A 549 8.36 14.16 -3.38
N THR A 550 8.00 12.96 -2.94
CA THR A 550 7.85 11.82 -3.83
C THR A 550 6.45 11.64 -4.39
N ASP A 551 5.45 12.24 -3.73
CA ASP A 551 4.01 12.03 -3.93
C ASP A 551 3.59 10.54 -3.96
N HIS A 552 4.45 9.67 -3.42
CA HIS A 552 4.30 8.22 -3.54
C HIS A 552 3.15 7.70 -2.67
N SER A 553 2.98 8.25 -1.47
CA SER A 553 1.90 7.89 -0.55
C SER A 553 0.68 8.82 -0.67
N THR A 554 0.60 9.63 -1.73
CA THR A 554 -0.50 10.58 -1.92
C THR A 554 -1.85 9.90 -2.08
N LEU A 555 -1.95 8.77 -2.81
CA LEU A 555 -3.23 8.05 -2.93
C LEU A 555 -3.78 7.61 -1.56
N PRO A 556 -3.08 6.80 -0.75
CA PRO A 556 -3.63 6.33 0.52
C PRO A 556 -3.77 7.43 1.58
N ARG A 557 -3.04 8.55 1.46
CA ARG A 557 -3.14 9.69 2.40
C ARG A 557 -4.16 10.75 1.98
N ASN A 558 -4.61 10.77 0.73
CA ASN A 558 -5.55 11.79 0.26
C ASN A 558 -6.95 11.53 0.83
N GLU A 559 -7.39 12.42 1.72
CA GLU A 559 -8.65 12.30 2.45
C GLU A 559 -9.87 12.20 1.53
N MET A 560 -9.93 13.04 0.50
CA MET A 560 -11.04 13.05 -0.45
C MET A 560 -11.05 11.78 -1.31
N PHE A 561 -9.88 11.30 -1.74
CA PHE A 561 -9.77 10.07 -2.52
C PHE A 561 -10.26 8.87 -1.73
N MET A 562 -9.76 8.69 -0.50
CA MET A 562 -10.15 7.58 0.35
C MET A 562 -11.64 7.64 0.73
N SER A 563 -12.14 8.81 1.13
CA SER A 563 -13.53 8.96 1.58
C SER A 563 -14.58 9.01 0.46
N ARG A 564 -14.22 9.44 -0.75
CA ARG A 564 -15.22 9.64 -1.82
C ARG A 564 -15.10 8.63 -2.96
N VAL A 565 -13.89 8.16 -3.26
CA VAL A 565 -13.64 7.25 -4.39
C VAL A 565 -13.48 5.83 -3.87
N VAL A 566 -12.46 5.57 -3.04
CA VAL A 566 -12.14 4.21 -2.59
C VAL A 566 -13.27 3.61 -1.75
N ALA A 567 -13.83 4.37 -0.81
CA ALA A 567 -14.98 3.92 -0.01
C ALA A 567 -16.22 3.54 -0.85
N TYR A 568 -16.37 4.12 -2.04
CA TYR A 568 -17.46 3.83 -2.97
C TYR A 568 -17.18 2.60 -3.85
N ASP A 569 -15.90 2.35 -4.17
CA ASP A 569 -15.48 1.18 -4.94
C ASP A 569 -15.36 -0.10 -4.09
N ILE A 570 -15.30 -0.01 -2.75
CA ILE A 570 -15.31 -1.18 -1.85
C ILE A 570 -16.62 -1.98 -2.02
N PRO A 571 -16.60 -3.32 -2.13
CA PRO A 571 -17.81 -4.13 -2.07
C PRO A 571 -18.43 -4.11 -0.67
N ILE A 572 -19.76 -4.05 -0.63
CA ILE A 572 -20.53 -4.13 0.61
C ILE A 572 -21.22 -5.48 0.64
N GLY A 573 -21.05 -6.24 1.73
CA GLY A 573 -21.70 -7.54 1.90
C GLY A 573 -21.77 -7.98 3.35
N PHE A 574 -21.83 -9.29 3.58
CA PHE A 574 -21.95 -9.83 4.93
C PHE A 574 -20.64 -9.72 5.70
N CYS A 575 -20.74 -9.64 7.03
CA CYS A 575 -19.59 -9.61 7.94
C CYS A 575 -20.03 -10.15 9.31
N ASP A 576 -20.31 -11.45 9.38
CA ASP A 576 -20.66 -12.14 10.61
C ASP A 576 -19.49 -12.17 11.61
N ALA A 577 -18.24 -12.09 11.12
CA ALA A 577 -17.06 -11.92 11.95
C ALA A 577 -17.14 -10.68 12.86
N SER A 578 -17.84 -9.62 12.43
CA SER A 578 -18.02 -8.40 13.23
C SER A 578 -18.71 -8.64 14.58
N ARG A 579 -19.44 -9.75 14.75
CA ARG A 579 -20.10 -10.17 16.00
C ARG A 579 -19.27 -11.15 16.83
N ASN A 580 -18.00 -11.34 16.48
CA ASN A 580 -17.08 -12.20 17.19
C ASN A 580 -15.80 -11.44 17.52
N LYS A 581 -15.85 -10.65 18.61
CA LYS A 581 -14.76 -9.77 19.03
C LYS A 581 -13.44 -10.53 19.21
N ALA A 582 -13.48 -11.72 19.83
CA ALA A 582 -12.30 -12.55 20.01
C ALA A 582 -11.68 -12.99 18.66
N PHE A 583 -12.52 -13.25 17.65
CA PHE A 583 -12.02 -13.56 16.32
C PHE A 583 -11.41 -12.34 15.62
N MET A 584 -12.07 -11.18 15.66
CA MET A 584 -11.52 -9.94 15.10
C MET A 584 -10.19 -9.56 15.77
N ALA A 585 -10.09 -9.72 17.09
CA ALA A 585 -8.85 -9.53 17.82
C ALA A 585 -7.75 -10.50 17.37
N LYS A 586 -8.08 -11.79 17.17
CA LYS A 586 -7.15 -12.78 16.61
C LYS A 586 -6.67 -12.38 15.21
N LEU A 587 -7.57 -11.94 14.33
CA LEU A 587 -7.20 -11.51 12.97
C LEU A 587 -6.24 -10.32 13.00
N ARG A 588 -6.52 -9.30 13.84
CA ARG A 588 -5.60 -8.16 14.01
C ARG A 588 -4.24 -8.57 14.53
N ALA A 589 -4.19 -9.51 15.49
CA ALA A 589 -2.93 -10.03 16.01
C ALA A 589 -2.15 -10.83 14.95
N MET A 590 -2.83 -11.66 14.14
CA MET A 590 -2.17 -12.39 13.05
C MET A 590 -1.69 -11.49 11.91
N ALA A 591 -2.41 -10.38 11.67
CA ALA A 591 -2.06 -9.42 10.63
C ALA A 591 -0.77 -8.63 10.97
N ASP A 592 -0.46 -8.43 12.25
CA ASP A 592 0.80 -7.83 12.68
C ASP A 592 1.82 -8.91 13.07
N TRP A 593 2.84 -9.10 12.23
CA TRP A 593 3.89 -10.09 12.47
C TRP A 593 4.64 -9.93 13.80
N THR A 594 4.55 -8.77 14.45
CA THR A 594 5.22 -8.50 15.73
C THR A 594 4.43 -8.98 16.96
N GLN A 595 3.24 -9.55 16.78
CA GLN A 595 2.33 -9.95 17.87
C GLN A 595 2.47 -11.43 18.30
N GLY A 596 3.54 -12.11 17.91
CA GLY A 596 3.84 -13.48 18.35
C GLY A 596 3.05 -14.59 17.65
N TYR A 597 2.61 -14.35 16.41
CA TYR A 597 1.96 -15.35 15.55
C TYR A 597 2.83 -15.74 14.34
N ASP A 598 4.07 -15.25 14.29
CA ASP A 598 4.92 -15.30 13.11
C ASP A 598 6.27 -15.95 13.41
N SER A 599 6.52 -17.13 12.82
CA SER A 599 7.78 -17.86 13.06
C SER A 599 9.00 -17.13 12.53
N TYR A 600 8.84 -16.32 11.48
CA TYR A 600 9.92 -15.55 10.93
C TYR A 600 10.33 -14.47 11.92
N MET A 601 9.39 -13.65 12.38
CA MET A 601 9.65 -12.61 13.38
C MET A 601 10.24 -13.17 14.68
N GLU A 602 9.68 -14.27 15.21
CA GLU A 602 10.12 -14.84 16.48
C GLU A 602 11.45 -15.60 16.39
N LYS A 603 11.64 -16.40 15.34
CA LYS A 603 12.69 -17.44 15.28
C LYS A 603 13.59 -17.33 14.06
N GLY A 604 13.38 -16.35 13.19
CA GLY A 604 14.10 -16.22 11.92
C GLY A 604 13.72 -17.27 10.87
N VAL A 605 12.63 -18.03 11.08
CA VAL A 605 12.23 -19.13 10.18
C VAL A 605 11.14 -18.69 9.22
N LEU A 606 11.50 -18.54 7.95
CA LEU A 606 10.58 -18.24 6.85
C LEU A 606 9.71 -19.47 6.51
N ASP A 607 8.40 -19.26 6.38
CA ASP A 607 7.47 -20.18 5.69
C ASP A 607 7.32 -19.71 4.24
N ILE A 608 8.11 -20.29 3.34
CA ILE A 608 8.14 -19.93 1.92
C ILE A 608 7.24 -20.91 1.16
N PRO A 609 6.06 -20.48 0.66
CA PRO A 609 5.21 -21.34 -0.12
C PRO A 609 5.86 -21.65 -1.47
N LYS A 610 5.47 -22.77 -2.11
CA LYS A 610 5.79 -22.97 -3.53
C LYS A 610 5.19 -21.83 -4.36
N LYS A 611 5.97 -21.24 -5.28
CA LYS A 611 5.46 -20.27 -6.26
C LYS A 611 4.25 -20.86 -7.01
N PRO A 612 3.08 -20.21 -6.98
CA PRO A 612 1.90 -20.70 -7.68
C PRO A 612 2.10 -20.72 -9.20
N ASP A 613 1.53 -21.72 -9.87
CA ASP A 613 1.61 -21.86 -11.33
C ASP A 613 0.88 -20.73 -12.09
N ILE A 614 -0.02 -19.98 -11.42
CA ILE A 614 -0.65 -18.76 -11.93
C ILE A 614 0.39 -17.66 -12.22
N ILE A 615 1.53 -17.67 -11.52
CA ILE A 615 2.64 -16.73 -11.76
C ILE A 615 3.55 -17.32 -12.83
N ASN A 616 3.37 -16.84 -14.07
CA ASN A 616 4.16 -17.26 -15.21
C ASN A 616 5.64 -16.86 -15.01
N ASP A 617 6.54 -17.82 -15.18
CA ASP A 617 7.99 -17.67 -15.01
C ASP A 617 8.79 -17.66 -16.32
N GLU A 618 8.13 -17.49 -17.48
CA GLU A 618 8.83 -17.24 -18.73
C GLU A 618 9.72 -15.99 -18.59
N SER A 619 11.02 -16.18 -18.79
CA SER A 619 12.02 -15.13 -18.69
C SER A 619 12.31 -14.48 -20.05
N THR A 620 12.92 -13.29 -20.02
CA THR A 620 13.47 -12.64 -21.22
C THR A 620 14.56 -13.49 -21.88
N TYR A 621 15.29 -14.30 -21.09
CA TYR A 621 16.25 -15.28 -21.60
C TYR A 621 15.54 -16.38 -22.41
N ASP A 622 14.43 -16.93 -21.91
CA ASP A 622 13.66 -17.97 -22.61
C ASP A 622 13.15 -17.47 -23.96
N VAL A 623 12.59 -16.25 -24.00
CA VAL A 623 12.12 -15.61 -25.24
C VAL A 623 13.28 -15.43 -26.22
N THR A 624 14.45 -15.00 -25.75
CA THR A 624 15.65 -14.81 -26.59
C THR A 624 16.16 -16.15 -27.15
N MET A 625 16.15 -17.20 -26.33
CA MET A 625 16.54 -18.55 -26.74
C MET A 625 15.57 -19.15 -27.76
N GLN A 626 14.26 -18.97 -27.58
CA GLN A 626 13.26 -19.41 -28.55
C GLN A 626 13.44 -18.71 -29.90
N LYS A 627 13.64 -17.38 -29.92
CA LYS A 627 13.92 -16.61 -31.15
C LYS A 627 15.22 -17.06 -31.84
N THR A 628 16.27 -17.35 -31.07
CA THR A 628 17.56 -17.80 -31.63
C THR A 628 17.43 -19.18 -32.28
N ARG A 629 16.70 -20.09 -31.63
CA ARG A 629 16.40 -21.43 -32.16
C ARG A 629 15.54 -21.38 -33.43
N SER A 630 14.51 -20.52 -33.47
CA SER A 630 13.64 -20.38 -34.65
C SER A 630 14.37 -19.77 -35.86
N MET A 631 15.42 -18.97 -35.62
CA MET A 631 16.27 -18.39 -36.67
C MET A 631 17.46 -19.28 -37.11
N GLY A 632 17.59 -20.51 -36.58
CA GLY A 632 18.62 -21.46 -36.99
C GLY A 632 20.07 -21.05 -36.68
N ARG A 633 20.30 -20.13 -35.73
CA ARG A 633 21.66 -19.70 -35.33
C ARG A 633 22.21 -20.59 -34.21
N PRO A 634 23.51 -20.95 -34.23
CA PRO A 634 24.11 -21.76 -33.16
C PRO A 634 24.10 -20.99 -31.84
N VAL A 635 23.71 -21.69 -30.77
CA VAL A 635 23.59 -21.14 -29.42
C VAL A 635 24.97 -21.09 -28.77
N SER A 636 25.57 -19.90 -28.63
CA SER A 636 26.68 -19.71 -27.69
C SER A 636 26.09 -19.31 -26.34
N LYS A 637 26.37 -20.08 -25.28
CA LYS A 637 26.16 -19.63 -23.89
C LYS A 637 27.13 -18.48 -23.63
N SER A 638 26.69 -17.25 -23.89
CA SER A 638 27.45 -16.08 -23.51
C SER A 638 27.28 -15.89 -22.00
N HIS A 639 28.33 -16.23 -21.24
CA HIS A 639 28.48 -15.74 -19.88
C HIS A 639 28.91 -14.28 -20.03
N TRP A 640 27.99 -13.34 -19.86
CA TRP A 640 28.29 -11.92 -19.73
C TRP A 640 27.74 -11.43 -18.39
#